data_AF-A0A559KTM0-F1
#
_entry.id   AF-A0A559KTM0-F1
#
_cell.length_a   1.000
_cell.length_b   1.000
_cell.length_c   1.000
_cell.angle_alpha   90.00
_cell.angle_beta   90.00
_cell.angle_gamma   90.00
#
_symmetry.space_group_name_H-M   'P 1'
#
loop_
_entity.id
_entity.type
_entity.pdbx_description
1 polymer ?
#
loop_
_entity_poly.entity_id
_entity_poly.type
_entity_poly.pdbx_seq_one_letter_code
_entity_poly.pdbx_strand_id
1 'polypeptide(L)'
;MDAQQETSRVLDLKQLDLILSFVPNPGGAKVLRDQIVSGCRIVEAKEDEVEALHARVENQSTLLRVQLEELKTERESFRQQKDHEIEKLRAEQVKLENLAQTLGSQFQDLTSNAGHLSDKVDECQTAVAEKLQGFGKVISDRASEREKAVNVLNQSVKDLSASARKNAEDLSSMSDRCNVMATGMDSVKEDQKRIESSLKDGVTMQGMKGQVKPLIELANTSKQIIDGLPTVAFLNTKFENVARLAERLEHLQAQATELGQVNQDLKNQNEYLSTERDRANYFSEQARSQLEENEETLGQKDSKIEELQTARDDLLNRLTAANVQISQGKDARRRLDEVQHLLQTAESTRQELAEVKPKLQQAEQNVKEMEQKIANLQRRLDREKDLNGDCSAKLTQALSNNSGILLQKTKLEAECSQLREDLRQLRSQEAIDVQQQMKDQWAAVSEAMKEQLSEKRSHEETVRQLKDSWSSEKQALEGEISAKVSLIENHEQQLQTLRSRVSTLEPLRGQLDAANENTSRFQALLEQASSNLQLSEQRVAQFEEMVSGSAKKLEDLKAENGRLQESGESVSLQLRASNGTIERLQQECDAVNEALSTLRAQSVRIPEGTAGELSRVYYRAADELRDIPIVLDTNGELDTPQLAAELITLIDGYKWKHNLLKFLHSRPEGWFCLQQVMDGDRDLMANGGKCQNHDDCLSVKVVLPHGSSALKFIFSD
;
A
#
# COMPACT_ATOMS: atom_id res chain seq x y z
N MET A 1 70.26 -64.52 60.31
CA MET A 1 70.21 -63.04 60.38
C MET A 1 70.94 -62.55 59.15
N ASP A 2 70.19 -62.29 58.09
CA ASP A 2 70.74 -61.83 56.82
C ASP A 2 71.37 -60.46 57.06
N ALA A 3 72.70 -60.41 57.03
CA ALA A 3 73.43 -59.17 57.00
C ALA A 3 73.07 -58.49 55.68
N GLN A 4 72.14 -57.52 55.72
CA GLN A 4 71.86 -56.65 54.59
C GLN A 4 73.19 -56.06 54.13
N GLN A 5 73.63 -56.50 52.95
CA GLN A 5 74.78 -55.92 52.28
C GLN A 5 74.42 -54.46 52.04
N GLU A 6 75.03 -53.54 52.80
CA GLU A 6 74.93 -52.12 52.49
C GLU A 6 75.52 -51.94 51.09
N THR A 7 74.72 -51.42 50.17
CA THR A 7 75.10 -51.12 48.78
C THR A 7 74.77 -49.66 48.53
N SER A 8 75.73 -48.90 47.99
CA SER A 8 75.51 -47.56 47.45
C SER A 8 75.72 -47.61 45.94
N ARG A 9 74.88 -46.88 45.19
CA ARG A 9 75.03 -46.69 43.73
C ARG A 9 76.15 -45.69 43.41
N VAL A 10 76.40 -44.75 44.32
CA VAL A 10 77.34 -43.63 44.12
C VAL A 10 78.74 -43.93 44.66
N LEU A 11 78.88 -44.84 45.64
CA LEU A 11 80.14 -45.10 46.31
C LEU A 11 80.43 -46.61 46.46
N ASP A 12 81.65 -47.03 46.10
CA ASP A 12 82.11 -48.39 46.38
C ASP A 12 82.50 -48.53 47.86
N LEU A 13 81.61 -49.15 48.63
CA LEU A 13 81.76 -49.33 50.07
C LEU A 13 82.96 -50.21 50.43
N LYS A 14 83.42 -51.09 49.52
CA LYS A 14 84.62 -51.91 49.77
C LYS A 14 85.89 -51.07 49.71
N GLN A 15 85.96 -50.10 48.80
CA GLN A 15 87.07 -49.15 48.75
C GLN A 15 87.04 -48.16 49.92
N LEU A 16 85.85 -47.70 50.32
CA LEU A 16 85.70 -46.85 51.50
C LEU A 16 86.19 -47.57 52.77
N ASP A 17 85.80 -48.82 52.95
CA ASP A 17 86.21 -49.64 54.10
C ASP A 17 87.72 -49.90 54.12
N LEU A 18 88.34 -50.07 52.93
CA LEU A 18 89.79 -50.19 52.79
C LEU A 18 90.51 -48.88 53.17
N ILE A 19 90.02 -47.73 52.72
CA ILE A 19 90.61 -46.41 53.02
C ILE A 19 90.49 -46.10 54.52
N LEU A 20 89.33 -46.38 55.12
CA LEU A 20 89.08 -46.12 56.54
C LEU A 20 89.84 -47.09 57.46
N SER A 21 90.32 -48.23 56.95
CA SER A 21 91.19 -49.16 57.72
C SER A 21 92.56 -48.58 58.08
N PHE A 22 93.00 -47.52 57.38
CA PHE A 22 94.24 -46.80 57.68
C PHE A 22 94.07 -45.73 58.77
N VAL A 23 92.86 -45.52 59.29
CA VAL A 23 92.59 -44.55 60.36
C VAL A 23 92.89 -45.20 61.73
N PRO A 24 93.84 -44.67 62.54
CA PRO A 24 94.29 -45.31 63.78
C PRO A 24 93.22 -45.43 64.88
N ASN A 25 92.18 -44.58 64.81
CA ASN A 25 91.08 -44.58 65.76
C ASN A 25 89.85 -45.29 65.14
N PRO A 26 89.54 -46.53 65.55
CA PRO A 26 88.43 -47.30 64.98
C PRO A 26 87.05 -46.67 65.27
N GLY A 27 86.90 -45.94 66.39
CA GLY A 27 85.68 -45.20 66.69
C GLY A 27 85.47 -44.02 65.74
N GLY A 28 86.55 -43.30 65.41
CA GLY A 28 86.52 -42.21 64.43
C GLY A 28 86.30 -42.68 62.99
N ALA A 29 86.92 -43.80 62.62
CA ALA A 29 86.74 -44.43 61.31
C ALA A 29 85.27 -44.82 61.07
N LYS A 30 84.60 -45.37 62.09
CA LYS A 30 83.18 -45.72 62.01
C LYS A 30 82.28 -44.49 61.83
N VAL A 31 82.52 -43.41 62.59
CA VAL A 31 81.73 -42.16 62.44
C VAL A 31 81.90 -41.55 61.05
N LEU A 32 83.12 -41.56 60.50
CA LEU A 32 83.39 -41.08 59.15
C LEU A 32 82.69 -41.96 58.10
N ARG A 33 82.73 -43.29 58.27
CA ARG A 33 81.98 -44.21 57.41
C ARG A 33 80.50 -43.90 57.40
N ASP A 34 79.89 -43.80 58.58
CA ASP A 34 78.45 -43.56 58.72
C ASP A 34 78.04 -42.19 58.15
N GLN A 35 78.87 -41.17 58.31
CA GLN A 35 78.64 -39.84 57.71
C GLN A 35 78.75 -39.85 56.18
N ILE A 36 79.75 -40.56 55.62
CA ILE A 36 79.93 -40.66 54.17
C ILE A 36 78.79 -41.47 53.55
N VAL A 37 78.43 -42.61 54.14
CA VAL A 37 77.30 -43.43 53.70
C VAL A 37 75.98 -42.66 53.80
N SER A 38 75.76 -41.91 54.88
CA SER A 38 74.59 -41.04 55.04
C SER A 38 74.54 -39.95 53.96
N GLY A 39 75.67 -39.30 53.67
CA GLY A 39 75.79 -38.33 52.58
C GLY A 39 75.45 -38.92 51.22
N CYS A 40 75.97 -40.11 50.89
CA CYS A 40 75.66 -40.81 49.64
C CYS A 40 74.17 -41.18 49.54
N ARG A 41 73.54 -41.64 50.62
CA ARG A 41 72.09 -41.93 50.63
C ARG A 41 71.24 -40.68 50.39
N ILE A 42 71.65 -39.52 50.91
CA ILE A 42 70.95 -38.26 50.65
C ILE A 42 71.07 -37.88 49.16
N VAL A 43 72.25 -38.08 48.55
CA VAL A 43 72.46 -37.83 47.12
C VAL A 43 71.60 -38.76 46.27
N GLU A 44 71.59 -40.06 46.56
CA GLU A 44 70.76 -41.05 45.85
C GLU A 44 69.26 -40.72 45.98
N ALA A 45 68.78 -40.37 47.18
CA ALA A 45 67.39 -39.95 47.38
C ALA A 45 67.05 -38.67 46.60
N LYS A 46 68.00 -37.75 46.46
CA LYS A 46 67.82 -36.52 45.68
C LYS A 46 67.87 -36.77 44.18
N GLU A 47 68.68 -37.71 43.72
CA GLU A 47 68.71 -38.16 42.33
C GLU A 47 67.38 -38.81 41.94
N ASP A 48 66.86 -39.73 42.76
CA ASP A 48 65.55 -40.36 42.56
C ASP A 48 64.41 -39.29 42.58
N GLU A 49 64.48 -38.28 43.45
CA GLU A 49 63.53 -37.15 43.45
C GLU A 49 63.59 -36.31 42.16
N VAL A 50 64.80 -36.04 41.66
CA VAL A 50 65.01 -35.28 40.41
C VAL A 50 64.50 -36.06 39.22
N GLU A 51 64.74 -37.37 39.16
CA GLU A 51 64.28 -38.23 38.08
C GLU A 51 62.74 -38.33 38.08
N ALA A 52 62.12 -38.45 39.26
CA ALA A 52 60.67 -38.43 39.42
C ALA A 52 60.02 -37.07 39.09
N LEU A 53 60.74 -35.95 39.30
CA LEU A 53 60.32 -34.63 38.87
C LEU A 53 60.48 -34.46 37.35
N HIS A 54 61.57 -34.96 36.78
CA HIS A 54 61.83 -34.91 35.35
C HIS A 54 60.76 -35.66 34.56
N ALA A 55 60.44 -36.90 34.98
CA ALA A 55 59.37 -37.70 34.38
C ALA A 55 57.99 -37.00 34.48
N ARG A 56 57.71 -36.28 35.57
CA ARG A 56 56.47 -35.50 35.71
C ARG A 56 56.43 -34.29 34.77
N VAL A 57 57.53 -33.56 34.64
CA VAL A 57 57.64 -32.42 33.73
C VAL A 57 57.51 -32.87 32.28
N GLU A 58 58.11 -34.00 31.92
CA GLU A 58 58.05 -34.55 30.57
C GLU A 58 56.63 -35.04 30.21
N ASN A 59 55.94 -35.68 31.16
CA ASN A 59 54.51 -36.03 31.01
C ASN A 59 53.61 -34.79 30.88
N GLN A 60 53.88 -33.70 31.63
CA GLN A 60 53.14 -32.46 31.47
C GLN A 60 53.42 -31.76 30.13
N SER A 61 54.68 -31.78 29.68
CA SER A 61 55.08 -31.22 28.38
C SER A 61 54.41 -31.94 27.20
N THR A 62 54.35 -33.28 27.25
CA THR A 62 53.68 -34.08 26.24
C THR A 62 52.16 -33.86 26.24
N LEU A 63 51.53 -33.77 27.41
CA LEU A 63 50.10 -33.46 27.53
C LEU A 63 49.76 -32.07 26.95
N LEU A 64 50.53 -31.03 27.29
CA LEU A 64 50.33 -29.69 26.76
C LEU A 64 50.54 -29.63 25.24
N ARG A 65 51.49 -30.41 24.71
CA ARG A 65 51.73 -30.49 23.26
C ARG A 65 50.54 -31.10 22.52
N VAL A 66 49.92 -32.13 23.10
CA VAL A 66 48.69 -32.77 22.55
C VAL A 66 47.52 -31.78 22.55
N GLN A 67 47.29 -31.08 23.68
CA GLN A 67 46.23 -30.07 23.77
C GLN A 67 46.42 -28.91 22.79
N LEU A 68 47.67 -28.50 22.56
CA LEU A 68 47.97 -27.42 21.63
C LEU A 68 47.70 -27.83 20.17
N GLU A 69 47.97 -29.08 19.80
CA GLU A 69 47.60 -29.60 18.47
C GLU A 69 46.08 -29.80 18.32
N GLU A 70 45.37 -30.28 19.36
CA GLU A 70 43.90 -30.32 19.34
C GLU A 70 43.30 -28.92 19.10
N LEU A 71 43.75 -27.91 19.85
CA LEU A 71 43.28 -26.53 19.68
C LEU A 71 43.62 -25.95 18.31
N LYS A 72 44.76 -26.33 17.71
CA LYS A 72 45.08 -25.93 16.33
C LYS A 72 44.11 -26.56 15.33
N THR A 73 43.81 -27.85 15.48
CA THR A 73 42.85 -28.54 14.59
C THR A 73 41.45 -27.96 14.72
N GLU A 74 40.99 -27.67 15.94
CA GLU A 74 39.68 -27.07 16.19
C GLU A 74 39.58 -25.63 15.66
N ARG A 75 40.66 -24.84 15.81
CA ARG A 75 40.75 -23.51 15.22
C ARG A 75 40.70 -23.55 13.70
N GLU A 76 41.32 -24.55 13.09
CA GLU A 76 41.32 -24.71 11.62
C GLU A 76 39.94 -25.13 11.11
N SER A 77 39.27 -26.07 11.78
CA SER A 77 37.89 -26.46 11.43
C SER A 77 36.90 -25.29 11.59
N PHE A 78 37.05 -24.49 12.65
CA PHE A 78 36.22 -23.30 12.84
C PHE A 78 36.47 -22.26 11.74
N ARG A 79 37.72 -22.11 11.29
CA ARG A 79 38.08 -21.20 10.20
C ARG A 79 37.42 -21.62 8.88
N GLN A 80 37.50 -22.91 8.55
CA GLN A 80 36.86 -23.48 7.37
C GLN A 80 35.33 -23.32 7.41
N GLN A 81 34.71 -23.57 8.57
CA GLN A 81 33.27 -23.40 8.73
C GLN A 81 32.84 -21.93 8.56
N LYS A 82 33.61 -21.00 9.13
CA LYS A 82 33.36 -19.55 8.98
C LYS A 82 33.50 -19.10 7.52
N ASP A 83 34.52 -19.58 6.81
CA ASP A 83 34.74 -19.21 5.41
C ASP A 83 33.61 -19.80 4.51
N HIS A 84 33.14 -21.02 4.79
CA HIS A 84 32.00 -21.62 4.11
C HIS A 84 30.68 -20.84 4.32
N GLU A 85 30.41 -20.40 5.56
CA GLU A 85 29.25 -19.54 5.88
C GLU A 85 29.32 -18.20 5.16
N ILE A 86 30.51 -17.57 5.07
CA ILE A 86 30.71 -16.32 4.33
C ILE A 86 30.40 -16.49 2.85
N GLU A 87 30.83 -17.59 2.23
CA GLU A 87 30.52 -17.87 0.82
C GLU A 87 29.02 -18.09 0.59
N LYS A 88 28.35 -18.78 1.52
CA LYS A 88 26.90 -18.99 1.46
C LYS A 88 26.14 -17.67 1.58
N LEU A 89 26.54 -16.79 2.50
CA LEU A 89 25.95 -15.45 2.65
C LEU A 89 26.17 -14.58 1.41
N ARG A 90 27.37 -14.64 0.79
CA ARG A 90 27.62 -13.94 -0.49
C ARG A 90 26.73 -14.46 -1.61
N ALA A 91 26.53 -15.77 -1.70
CA ALA A 91 25.64 -16.36 -2.70
C ALA A 91 24.18 -15.92 -2.51
N GLU A 92 23.70 -15.87 -1.27
CA GLU A 92 22.36 -15.35 -0.94
C GLU A 92 22.23 -13.84 -1.22
N GLN A 93 23.27 -13.04 -0.93
CA GLN A 93 23.29 -11.62 -1.27
C GLN A 93 23.13 -11.39 -2.77
N VAL A 94 23.85 -12.15 -3.61
CA VAL A 94 23.72 -12.06 -5.08
C VAL A 94 22.32 -12.46 -5.54
N LYS A 95 21.70 -13.48 -4.92
CA LYS A 95 20.31 -13.84 -5.22
C LYS A 95 19.34 -12.70 -4.89
N LEU A 96 19.51 -12.06 -3.73
CA LEU A 96 18.70 -10.91 -3.31
C LEU A 96 18.86 -9.72 -4.26
N GLU A 97 20.08 -9.40 -4.70
CA GLU A 97 20.33 -8.33 -5.68
C GLU A 97 19.66 -8.62 -7.03
N ASN A 98 19.77 -9.84 -7.54
CA ASN A 98 19.10 -10.24 -8.78
C ASN A 98 17.58 -10.17 -8.67
N LEU A 99 17.03 -10.57 -7.51
CA LEU A 99 15.59 -10.54 -7.25
C LEU A 99 15.09 -9.10 -7.14
N ALA A 100 15.86 -8.22 -6.49
CA ALA A 100 15.58 -6.79 -6.43
C ALA A 100 15.63 -6.11 -7.81
N GLN A 101 16.61 -6.46 -8.66
CA GLN A 101 16.66 -5.96 -10.04
C GLN A 101 15.46 -6.44 -10.86
N THR A 102 15.09 -7.72 -10.74
CA THR A 102 13.96 -8.31 -11.48
C THR A 102 12.63 -7.67 -11.07
N LEU A 103 12.41 -7.48 -9.76
CA LEU A 103 11.24 -6.76 -9.25
C LEU A 103 11.25 -5.30 -9.71
N GLY A 104 12.42 -4.65 -9.70
CA GLY A 104 12.59 -3.28 -10.18
C GLY A 104 12.15 -3.13 -11.65
N SER A 105 12.62 -4.00 -12.54
CA SER A 105 12.20 -3.99 -13.95
C SER A 105 10.72 -4.27 -14.12
N GLN A 106 10.16 -5.22 -13.36
CA GLN A 106 8.74 -5.55 -13.45
C GLN A 106 7.83 -4.41 -12.96
N PHE A 107 8.23 -3.71 -11.89
CA PHE A 107 7.52 -2.52 -11.42
C PHE A 107 7.56 -1.39 -12.44
N GLN A 108 8.69 -1.22 -13.14
CA GLN A 108 8.85 -0.21 -14.16
C GLN A 108 7.97 -0.49 -15.39
N ASP A 109 7.90 -1.76 -15.82
CA ASP A 109 6.99 -2.20 -16.88
C ASP A 109 5.52 -2.02 -16.48
N LEU A 110 5.16 -2.37 -15.24
CA LEU A 110 3.80 -2.19 -14.73
C LEU A 110 3.41 -0.70 -14.69
N THR A 111 4.34 0.17 -14.28
CA THR A 111 4.14 1.62 -14.24
C THR A 111 3.97 2.19 -15.64
N SER A 112 4.77 1.74 -16.61
CA SER A 112 4.63 2.15 -18.01
C SER A 112 3.29 1.69 -18.60
N ASN A 113 2.86 0.46 -18.32
CA ASN A 113 1.58 -0.07 -18.78
C ASN A 113 0.38 0.65 -18.14
N ALA A 114 0.48 0.99 -16.85
CA ALA A 114 -0.53 1.79 -16.16
C ALA A 114 -0.65 3.20 -16.77
N GLY A 115 0.47 3.84 -17.13
CA GLY A 115 0.48 5.10 -17.88
C GLY A 115 -0.24 5.00 -19.22
N HIS A 116 0.09 3.99 -20.02
CA HIS A 116 -0.58 3.76 -21.31
C HIS A 116 -2.08 3.44 -21.19
N LEU A 117 -2.49 2.75 -20.12
CA LEU A 117 -3.91 2.51 -19.82
C LEU A 117 -4.62 3.80 -19.43
N SER A 118 -3.99 4.65 -18.62
CA SER A 118 -4.53 5.97 -18.25
C SER A 118 -4.73 6.83 -19.49
N ASP A 119 -3.72 6.92 -20.37
CA ASP A 119 -3.80 7.72 -21.60
C ASP A 119 -4.94 7.23 -22.52
N LYS A 120 -5.12 5.91 -22.64
CA LYS A 120 -6.22 5.32 -23.43
C LYS A 120 -7.59 5.57 -22.83
N VAL A 121 -7.70 5.57 -21.50
CA VAL A 121 -8.96 5.88 -20.80
C VAL A 121 -9.32 7.35 -21.02
N ASP A 122 -8.34 8.26 -20.94
CA ASP A 122 -8.55 9.69 -21.19
C ASP A 122 -8.94 9.95 -22.66
N GLU A 123 -8.30 9.28 -23.64
CA GLU A 123 -8.70 9.34 -25.05
C GLU A 123 -10.13 8.81 -25.27
N CYS A 124 -10.50 7.67 -24.67
CA CYS A 124 -11.86 7.13 -24.76
C CYS A 124 -12.88 8.06 -24.12
N GLN A 125 -12.58 8.63 -22.96
CA GLN A 125 -13.47 9.55 -22.24
C GLN A 125 -13.72 10.82 -23.05
N THR A 126 -12.67 11.35 -23.69
CA THR A 126 -12.77 12.51 -24.58
C THR A 126 -13.61 12.20 -25.82
N ALA A 127 -13.36 11.06 -26.48
CA ALA A 127 -14.10 10.66 -27.68
C ALA A 127 -15.60 10.38 -27.39
N VAL A 128 -15.92 9.82 -26.22
CA VAL A 128 -17.30 9.61 -25.77
C VAL A 128 -17.99 10.94 -25.49
N ALA A 129 -17.31 11.88 -24.82
CA ALA A 129 -17.85 13.20 -24.53
C ALA A 129 -18.19 13.98 -25.83
N GLU A 130 -17.30 13.96 -26.83
CA GLU A 130 -17.53 14.60 -28.13
C GLU A 130 -18.72 13.99 -28.88
N LYS A 131 -18.85 12.66 -28.89
CA LYS A 131 -19.99 11.99 -29.54
C LYS A 131 -21.31 12.28 -28.84
N LEU A 132 -21.35 12.28 -27.51
CA LEU A 132 -22.55 12.61 -26.74
C LEU A 132 -22.98 14.06 -26.97
N GLN A 133 -22.04 15.00 -27.06
CA GLN A 133 -22.32 16.39 -27.40
C GLN A 133 -22.87 16.52 -28.84
N GLY A 134 -22.31 15.77 -29.79
CA GLY A 134 -22.81 15.69 -31.16
C GLY A 134 -24.25 15.17 -31.24
N PHE A 135 -24.58 14.12 -30.50
CA PHE A 135 -25.95 13.59 -30.43
C PHE A 135 -26.93 14.58 -29.79
N GLY A 136 -26.53 15.26 -28.71
CA GLY A 136 -27.35 16.28 -28.05
C GLY A 136 -27.76 17.40 -29.02
N LYS A 137 -26.83 17.85 -29.87
CA LYS A 137 -27.10 18.87 -30.88
C LYS A 137 -28.09 18.39 -31.95
N VAL A 138 -27.90 17.19 -32.50
CA VAL A 138 -28.77 16.62 -33.53
C VAL A 138 -30.20 16.38 -33.02
N ILE A 139 -30.36 15.94 -31.77
CA ILE A 139 -31.67 15.73 -31.15
C ILE A 139 -32.40 17.07 -30.95
N SER A 140 -31.69 18.10 -30.48
CA SER A 140 -32.26 19.44 -30.29
C SER A 140 -32.73 20.08 -31.60
N ASP A 141 -31.92 19.96 -32.66
CA ASP A 141 -32.25 20.52 -33.97
C ASP A 141 -33.50 19.83 -34.57
N ARG A 142 -33.56 18.49 -34.50
CA ARG A 142 -34.74 17.71 -34.96
C ARG A 142 -36.00 17.97 -34.15
N ALA A 143 -35.89 18.17 -32.83
CA ALA A 143 -37.04 18.50 -31.99
C ALA A 143 -37.64 19.86 -32.38
N SER A 144 -36.79 20.86 -32.64
CA SER A 144 -37.19 22.19 -33.10
C SER A 144 -37.89 22.17 -34.46
N GLU A 145 -37.39 21.37 -35.41
CA GLU A 145 -38.03 21.20 -36.72
C GLU A 145 -39.40 20.52 -36.60
N ARG A 146 -39.51 19.49 -35.75
CA ARG A 146 -40.77 18.76 -35.53
C ARG A 146 -41.82 19.65 -34.89
N GLU A 147 -41.44 20.50 -33.94
CA GLU A 147 -42.35 21.46 -33.31
C GLU A 147 -42.89 22.50 -34.32
N LYS A 148 -42.03 23.00 -35.22
CA LYS A 148 -42.46 23.90 -36.31
C LYS A 148 -43.45 23.22 -37.25
N ALA A 149 -43.18 21.97 -37.66
CA ALA A 149 -44.07 21.21 -38.55
C ALA A 149 -45.45 20.94 -37.92
N VAL A 150 -45.50 20.58 -36.64
CA VAL A 150 -46.75 20.34 -35.91
C VAL A 150 -47.58 21.62 -35.79
N ASN A 151 -46.95 22.76 -35.53
CA ASN A 151 -47.64 24.05 -35.46
C ASN A 151 -48.26 24.45 -36.80
N VAL A 152 -47.57 24.22 -37.92
CA VAL A 152 -48.11 24.46 -39.28
C VAL A 152 -49.29 23.53 -39.60
N LEU A 153 -49.21 22.26 -39.18
CA LEU A 153 -50.27 21.28 -39.39
C LEU A 153 -51.54 21.63 -38.59
N ASN A 154 -51.38 22.04 -37.33
CA ASN A 154 -52.49 22.43 -36.47
C ASN A 154 -53.24 23.66 -37.01
N GLN A 155 -52.51 24.66 -37.49
CA GLN A 155 -53.13 25.84 -38.12
C GLN A 155 -53.89 25.43 -39.39
N SER A 156 -53.29 24.55 -40.19
CA SER A 156 -53.89 24.00 -41.41
C SER A 156 -55.21 23.26 -41.18
N VAL A 157 -55.28 22.42 -40.13
CA VAL A 157 -56.49 21.68 -39.74
C VAL A 157 -57.59 22.63 -39.26
N LYS A 158 -57.22 23.68 -38.52
CA LYS A 158 -58.16 24.68 -38.01
C LYS A 158 -58.85 25.44 -39.16
N ASP A 159 -58.08 25.82 -40.18
CA ASP A 159 -58.60 26.50 -41.36
C ASP A 159 -59.50 25.59 -42.22
N LEU A 160 -59.14 24.30 -42.34
CA LEU A 160 -59.95 23.28 -43.01
C LEU A 160 -61.29 23.04 -42.30
N SER A 161 -61.28 22.96 -40.97
CA SER A 161 -62.50 22.81 -40.18
C SER A 161 -63.44 24.01 -40.34
N ALA A 162 -62.90 25.23 -40.35
CA ALA A 162 -63.69 26.44 -40.59
C ALA A 162 -64.28 26.46 -42.02
N SER A 163 -63.50 26.05 -43.02
CA SER A 163 -63.96 25.97 -44.41
C SER A 163 -65.04 24.89 -44.62
N ALA A 164 -64.86 23.71 -44.02
CA ALA A 164 -65.83 22.62 -44.09
C ALA A 164 -67.16 22.99 -43.43
N ARG A 165 -67.11 23.67 -42.27
CA ARG A 165 -68.32 24.14 -41.56
C ARG A 165 -69.10 25.16 -42.41
N LYS A 166 -68.40 26.11 -43.03
CA LYS A 166 -69.01 27.08 -43.95
C LYS A 166 -69.63 26.42 -45.19
N ASN A 167 -68.95 25.43 -45.77
CA ASN A 167 -69.49 24.69 -46.91
C ASN A 167 -70.74 23.85 -46.54
N ALA A 168 -70.81 23.31 -45.32
CA ALA A 168 -71.99 22.60 -44.83
C ALA A 168 -73.20 23.55 -44.65
N GLU A 169 -72.97 24.75 -44.09
CA GLU A 169 -74.01 25.79 -43.98
C GLU A 169 -74.52 26.25 -45.35
N ASP A 170 -73.62 26.47 -46.31
CA ASP A 170 -73.97 26.84 -47.68
C ASP A 170 -74.78 25.72 -48.39
N LEU A 171 -74.40 24.45 -48.20
CA LEU A 171 -75.12 23.31 -48.78
C LEU A 171 -76.51 23.13 -48.16
N SER A 172 -76.66 23.38 -46.86
CA SER A 172 -77.97 23.39 -46.20
C SER A 172 -78.86 24.48 -46.80
N SER A 173 -78.34 25.69 -46.98
CA SER A 173 -79.06 26.80 -47.61
C SER A 173 -79.44 26.50 -49.07
N MET A 174 -78.56 25.82 -49.82
CA MET A 174 -78.84 25.39 -51.18
C MET A 174 -79.91 24.29 -51.22
N SER A 175 -79.87 23.34 -50.28
CA SER A 175 -80.91 22.32 -50.13
C SER A 175 -82.28 22.94 -49.85
N ASP A 176 -82.35 23.92 -48.97
CA ASP A 176 -83.60 24.64 -48.68
C ASP A 176 -84.14 25.37 -49.92
N ARG A 177 -83.26 25.95 -50.74
CA ARG A 177 -83.65 26.57 -52.03
C ARG A 177 -84.08 25.55 -53.07
N CYS A 178 -83.41 24.40 -53.16
CA CYS A 178 -83.84 23.30 -54.04
C CYS A 178 -85.21 22.76 -53.64
N ASN A 179 -85.51 22.68 -52.34
CA ASN A 179 -86.83 22.31 -51.85
C ASN A 179 -87.90 23.33 -52.28
N VAL A 180 -87.63 24.64 -52.17
CA VAL A 180 -88.53 25.69 -52.68
C VAL A 180 -88.74 25.58 -54.20
N MET A 181 -87.68 25.25 -54.94
CA MET A 181 -87.74 25.05 -56.40
C MET A 181 -88.58 23.82 -56.77
N ALA A 182 -88.50 22.74 -56.00
CA ALA A 182 -89.33 21.55 -56.17
C ALA A 182 -90.82 21.83 -55.92
N THR A 183 -91.16 22.57 -54.85
CA THR A 183 -92.56 23.00 -54.59
C THR A 183 -93.08 23.92 -55.69
N GLY A 184 -92.22 24.81 -56.22
CA GLY A 184 -92.55 25.64 -57.37
C GLY A 184 -92.85 24.81 -58.63
N MET A 185 -92.01 23.81 -58.92
CA MET A 185 -92.20 22.89 -60.07
C MET A 185 -93.48 22.06 -59.97
N ASP A 186 -93.85 21.61 -58.78
CA ASP A 186 -95.12 20.91 -58.57
C ASP A 186 -96.32 21.83 -58.84
N SER A 187 -96.27 23.10 -58.42
CA SER A 187 -97.30 24.10 -58.74
C SER A 187 -97.41 24.36 -60.24
N VAL A 188 -96.29 24.42 -60.97
CA VAL A 188 -96.27 24.53 -62.44
C VAL A 188 -96.95 23.34 -63.10
N LYS A 189 -96.70 22.14 -62.59
CA LYS A 189 -97.29 20.89 -63.11
C LYS A 189 -98.81 20.85 -62.90
N GLU A 190 -99.28 21.37 -61.77
CA GLU A 190 -100.70 21.49 -61.44
C GLU A 190 -101.42 22.50 -62.36
N ASP A 191 -100.79 23.66 -62.60
CA ASP A 191 -101.31 24.68 -63.52
C ASP A 191 -101.30 24.20 -64.97
N GLN A 192 -100.29 23.43 -65.38
CA GLN A 192 -100.24 22.79 -66.69
C GLN A 192 -101.39 21.78 -66.89
N LYS A 193 -101.69 20.93 -65.90
CA LYS A 193 -102.87 20.05 -65.94
C LYS A 193 -104.19 20.82 -66.02
N ARG A 194 -104.29 21.95 -65.30
CA ARG A 194 -105.47 22.83 -65.33
C ARG A 194 -105.68 23.46 -66.71
N ILE A 195 -104.60 23.86 -67.38
CA ILE A 195 -104.62 24.38 -68.75
C ILE A 195 -104.99 23.28 -69.76
N GLU A 196 -104.41 22.08 -69.63
CA GLU A 196 -104.73 20.92 -70.49
C GLU A 196 -106.19 20.48 -70.36
N SER A 197 -106.77 20.51 -69.16
CA SER A 197 -108.20 20.23 -68.94
C SER A 197 -109.11 21.28 -69.59
N SER A 198 -108.75 22.57 -69.51
CA SER A 198 -109.53 23.67 -70.10
C SER A 198 -109.45 23.72 -71.63
N LEU A 199 -108.39 23.18 -72.24
CA LEU A 199 -108.25 23.07 -73.69
C LEU A 199 -109.13 21.98 -74.30
N LYS A 200 -109.58 21.00 -73.50
CA LYS A 200 -110.39 19.86 -73.96
C LYS A 200 -111.89 20.20 -74.13
N ASP A 201 -112.37 21.25 -73.49
CA ASP A 201 -113.81 21.62 -73.42
C ASP A 201 -114.24 22.77 -74.35
N GLY A 202 -113.37 23.25 -75.23
CA GLY A 202 -113.70 24.28 -76.24
C GLY A 202 -113.59 25.72 -75.70
N VAL A 203 -112.63 26.47 -76.24
CA VAL A 203 -112.25 27.80 -75.74
C VAL A 203 -113.17 28.90 -76.28
N THR A 204 -113.82 29.65 -75.38
CA THR A 204 -114.50 30.93 -75.71
C THR A 204 -113.60 32.13 -75.39
N MET A 205 -113.77 33.25 -76.12
CA MET A 205 -112.91 34.44 -76.03
C MET A 205 -112.88 35.09 -74.62
N GLN A 206 -113.88 34.83 -73.77
CA GLN A 206 -113.92 35.28 -72.38
C GLN A 206 -113.04 34.42 -71.44
N GLY A 207 -112.76 33.16 -71.82
CA GLY A 207 -111.84 32.26 -71.12
C GLY A 207 -110.36 32.64 -71.29
N MET A 208 -109.97 33.22 -72.43
CA MET A 208 -108.59 33.63 -72.68
C MET A 208 -108.11 34.72 -71.71
N LYS A 209 -108.99 35.61 -71.21
CA LYS A 209 -108.62 36.67 -70.27
C LYS A 209 -108.37 36.15 -68.84
N GLY A 210 -108.99 35.02 -68.46
CA GLY A 210 -108.72 34.32 -67.20
C GLY A 210 -107.47 33.42 -67.25
N GLN A 211 -107.07 32.97 -68.45
CA GLN A 211 -105.94 32.06 -68.66
C GLN A 211 -104.57 32.77 -68.81
N VAL A 212 -104.55 34.08 -69.07
CA VAL A 212 -103.29 34.86 -69.15
C VAL A 212 -102.68 35.14 -67.78
N LYS A 213 -103.48 35.23 -66.71
CA LYS A 213 -102.99 35.52 -65.36
C LYS A 213 -102.10 34.39 -64.78
N PRO A 214 -102.48 33.10 -64.86
CA PRO A 214 -101.60 31.99 -64.50
C PRO A 214 -100.32 31.95 -65.32
N LEU A 215 -100.35 32.33 -66.61
CA LEU A 215 -99.15 32.37 -67.46
C LEU A 215 -98.18 33.49 -67.06
N ILE A 216 -98.69 34.64 -66.59
CA ILE A 216 -97.86 35.72 -66.04
C ILE A 216 -97.28 35.33 -64.68
N GLU A 217 -98.07 34.68 -63.83
CA GLU A 217 -97.57 34.12 -62.56
C GLU A 217 -96.53 33.03 -62.82
N LEU A 218 -96.76 32.13 -63.77
CA LEU A 218 -95.80 31.12 -64.21
C LEU A 218 -94.50 31.75 -64.75
N ALA A 219 -94.60 32.80 -65.57
CA ALA A 219 -93.45 33.52 -66.10
C ALA A 219 -92.67 34.24 -64.99
N ASN A 220 -93.35 34.80 -63.99
CA ASN A 220 -92.71 35.44 -62.83
C ASN A 220 -92.06 34.41 -61.90
N THR A 221 -92.70 33.27 -61.65
CA THR A 221 -92.12 32.16 -60.87
C THR A 221 -90.92 31.56 -61.61
N SER A 222 -91.03 31.36 -62.92
CA SER A 222 -89.91 30.90 -63.76
C SER A 222 -88.76 31.90 -63.75
N LYS A 223 -89.04 33.21 -63.77
CA LYS A 223 -88.03 34.26 -63.65
C LYS A 223 -87.36 34.27 -62.27
N GLN A 224 -88.12 34.13 -61.18
CA GLN A 224 -87.54 34.00 -59.83
C GLN A 224 -86.69 32.73 -59.68
N ILE A 225 -87.09 31.63 -60.32
CA ILE A 225 -86.32 30.39 -60.34
C ILE A 225 -85.01 30.58 -61.13
N ILE A 226 -85.07 31.22 -62.30
CA ILE A 226 -83.89 31.49 -63.13
C ILE A 226 -82.93 32.48 -62.45
N ASP A 227 -83.44 33.54 -61.81
CA ASP A 227 -82.64 34.51 -61.05
C ASP A 227 -82.09 33.90 -59.73
N GLY A 228 -82.67 32.79 -59.26
CA GLY A 228 -82.25 32.04 -58.07
C GLY A 228 -81.26 30.90 -58.32
N LEU A 229 -81.00 30.54 -59.59
CA LEU A 229 -79.99 29.53 -59.94
C LEU A 229 -78.57 30.05 -59.62
N PRO A 230 -77.67 29.22 -59.07
CA PRO A 230 -76.31 29.64 -58.79
C PRO A 230 -75.62 30.08 -60.09
N THR A 231 -75.11 31.30 -60.09
CA THR A 231 -74.41 31.85 -61.25
C THR A 231 -73.15 31.03 -61.57
N VAL A 232 -72.73 31.03 -62.83
CA VAL A 232 -71.47 30.37 -63.27
C VAL A 232 -70.26 30.81 -62.40
N ALA A 233 -70.30 32.04 -61.87
CA ALA A 233 -69.33 32.54 -60.91
C ALA A 233 -69.30 31.72 -59.60
N PHE A 234 -70.45 31.37 -59.02
CA PHE A 234 -70.53 30.54 -57.82
C PHE A 234 -69.94 29.14 -58.06
N LEU A 235 -70.27 28.53 -59.19
CA LEU A 235 -69.73 27.21 -59.56
C LEU A 235 -68.21 27.27 -59.79
N ASN A 236 -67.70 28.31 -60.45
CA ASN A 236 -66.26 28.52 -60.62
C ASN A 236 -65.53 28.64 -59.27
N THR A 237 -66.07 29.40 -58.30
CA THR A 237 -65.46 29.50 -56.97
C THR A 237 -65.45 28.15 -56.24
N LYS A 238 -66.46 27.30 -56.44
CA LYS A 238 -66.48 25.96 -55.86
C LYS A 238 -65.48 25.02 -56.55
N PHE A 239 -65.33 25.09 -57.88
CA PHE A 239 -64.29 24.33 -58.60
C PHE A 239 -62.87 24.77 -58.20
N GLU A 240 -62.61 26.06 -57.98
CA GLU A 240 -61.33 26.56 -57.43
C GLU A 240 -61.08 26.03 -56.01
N ASN A 241 -62.11 25.88 -55.18
CA ASN A 241 -61.97 25.29 -53.85
C ASN A 241 -61.65 23.79 -53.92
N VAL A 242 -62.25 23.06 -54.87
CA VAL A 242 -61.93 21.65 -55.11
C VAL A 242 -60.51 21.51 -55.66
N ALA A 243 -60.07 22.40 -56.55
CA ALA A 243 -58.69 22.42 -57.06
C ALA A 243 -57.67 22.66 -55.92
N ARG A 244 -57.92 23.63 -55.04
CA ARG A 244 -57.08 23.87 -53.85
C ARG A 244 -57.07 22.68 -52.88
N LEU A 245 -58.18 21.97 -52.73
CA LEU A 245 -58.23 20.74 -51.93
C LEU A 245 -57.41 19.62 -52.57
N ALA A 246 -57.44 19.50 -53.90
CA ALA A 246 -56.64 18.51 -54.63
C ALA A 246 -55.13 18.79 -54.50
N GLU A 247 -54.68 20.03 -54.70
CA GLU A 247 -53.27 20.43 -54.47
C GLU A 247 -52.81 20.13 -53.04
N ARG A 248 -53.70 20.34 -52.06
CA ARG A 248 -53.38 20.06 -50.66
C ARG A 248 -53.34 18.56 -50.35
N LEU A 249 -54.12 17.76 -51.05
CA LEU A 249 -54.09 16.29 -50.96
C LEU A 249 -52.79 15.75 -51.55
N GLU A 250 -52.33 16.28 -52.68
CA GLU A 250 -51.01 15.98 -53.23
C GLU A 250 -49.88 16.36 -52.27
N HIS A 251 -49.98 17.53 -51.62
CA HIS A 251 -48.99 17.94 -50.63
C HIS A 251 -48.94 17.01 -49.40
N LEU A 252 -50.11 16.59 -48.89
CA LEU A 252 -50.19 15.62 -47.79
C LEU A 252 -49.67 14.24 -48.20
N GLN A 253 -49.92 13.82 -49.45
CA GLN A 253 -49.38 12.58 -49.98
C GLN A 253 -47.86 12.64 -50.10
N ALA A 254 -47.31 13.77 -50.56
CA ALA A 254 -45.86 14.00 -50.59
C ALA A 254 -45.24 13.92 -49.18
N GLN A 255 -45.87 14.55 -48.18
CA GLN A 255 -45.45 14.45 -46.77
C GLN A 255 -45.53 13.02 -46.23
N ALA A 256 -46.54 12.24 -46.61
CA ALA A 256 -46.65 10.84 -46.19
C ALA A 256 -45.50 9.99 -46.76
N THR A 257 -45.09 10.23 -48.02
CA THR A 257 -43.90 9.58 -48.59
C THR A 257 -42.61 9.99 -47.89
N GLU A 258 -42.45 11.28 -47.55
CA GLU A 258 -41.29 11.78 -46.82
C GLU A 258 -41.19 11.17 -45.40
N LEU A 259 -42.31 11.09 -44.68
CA LEU A 259 -42.38 10.39 -43.39
C LEU A 259 -42.07 8.90 -43.54
N GLY A 260 -42.47 8.27 -44.64
CA GLY A 260 -42.10 6.90 -44.97
C GLY A 260 -40.58 6.72 -45.13
N GLN A 261 -39.92 7.64 -45.83
CA GLN A 261 -38.46 7.65 -45.95
C GLN A 261 -37.78 7.88 -44.61
N VAL A 262 -38.24 8.85 -43.82
CA VAL A 262 -37.69 9.11 -42.47
C VAL A 262 -37.82 7.90 -41.55
N ASN A 263 -38.95 7.18 -41.60
CA ASN A 263 -39.12 5.94 -40.83
C ASN A 263 -38.15 4.85 -41.29
N GLN A 264 -37.89 4.74 -42.60
CA GLN A 264 -36.91 3.80 -43.12
C GLN A 264 -35.49 4.15 -42.68
N ASP A 265 -35.13 5.44 -42.70
CA ASP A 265 -33.83 5.92 -42.21
C ASP A 265 -33.67 5.68 -40.71
N LEU A 266 -34.70 5.95 -39.90
CA LEU A 266 -34.69 5.65 -38.46
C LEU A 266 -34.53 4.15 -38.20
N LYS A 267 -35.15 3.29 -39.03
CA LYS A 267 -34.99 1.84 -38.92
C LYS A 267 -33.54 1.43 -39.20
N ASN A 268 -32.94 1.95 -40.27
CA ASN A 268 -31.54 1.70 -40.61
C ASN A 268 -30.59 2.20 -39.50
N GLN A 269 -30.87 3.39 -38.92
CA GLN A 269 -30.10 3.94 -37.80
C GLN A 269 -30.22 3.06 -36.54
N ASN A 270 -31.41 2.54 -36.24
CA ASN A 270 -31.62 1.66 -35.09
C ASN A 270 -30.88 0.32 -35.27
N GLU A 271 -30.83 -0.19 -36.50
CA GLU A 271 -30.08 -1.40 -36.85
C GLU A 271 -28.58 -1.19 -36.67
N TYR A 272 -28.04 -0.04 -37.12
CA TYR A 272 -26.64 0.37 -36.87
C TYR A 272 -26.33 0.52 -35.37
N LEU A 273 -27.23 1.15 -34.60
CA LEU A 273 -27.09 1.26 -33.14
C LEU A 273 -27.12 -0.09 -32.45
N SER A 274 -27.89 -1.05 -32.99
CA SER A 274 -27.86 -2.43 -32.48
C SER A 274 -26.50 -3.08 -32.73
N THR A 275 -25.92 -2.91 -33.92
CA THR A 275 -24.59 -3.46 -34.21
C THR A 275 -23.50 -2.83 -33.34
N GLU A 276 -23.57 -1.52 -33.10
CA GLU A 276 -22.64 -0.83 -32.18
C GLU A 276 -22.83 -1.27 -30.73
N ARG A 277 -24.08 -1.53 -30.28
CA ARG A 277 -24.34 -2.13 -28.96
C ARG A 277 -23.69 -3.50 -28.83
N ASP A 278 -23.86 -4.37 -29.83
CA ASP A 278 -23.28 -5.71 -29.82
C ASP A 278 -21.75 -5.65 -29.81
N ARG A 279 -21.17 -4.69 -30.54
CA ARG A 279 -19.73 -4.42 -30.53
C ARG A 279 -19.23 -3.91 -29.18
N ALA A 280 -19.97 -3.01 -28.52
CA ALA A 280 -19.64 -2.53 -27.19
C ALA A 280 -19.73 -3.64 -26.13
N ASN A 281 -20.72 -4.53 -26.24
CA ASN A 281 -20.84 -5.71 -25.38
C ASN A 281 -19.66 -6.65 -25.55
N TYR A 282 -19.24 -6.93 -26.79
CA TYR A 282 -18.06 -7.73 -27.07
C TYR A 282 -16.78 -7.15 -26.41
N PHE A 283 -16.56 -5.84 -26.54
CA PHE A 283 -15.42 -5.19 -25.89
C PHE A 283 -15.51 -5.22 -24.36
N SER A 284 -16.72 -5.08 -23.81
CA SER A 284 -16.96 -5.18 -22.36
C SER A 284 -16.65 -6.58 -21.83
N GLU A 285 -17.09 -7.63 -22.53
CA GLU A 285 -16.76 -9.02 -22.19
C GLU A 285 -15.25 -9.29 -22.30
N GLN A 286 -14.59 -8.74 -23.32
CA GLN A 286 -13.14 -8.84 -23.47
C GLN A 286 -12.40 -8.16 -22.32
N ALA A 287 -12.80 -6.94 -21.94
CA ALA A 287 -12.22 -6.22 -20.82
C ALA A 287 -12.45 -6.94 -19.49
N ARG A 288 -13.63 -7.52 -19.29
CA ARG A 288 -13.94 -8.34 -18.12
C ARG A 288 -13.06 -9.59 -18.04
N SER A 289 -12.89 -10.30 -19.16
CA SER A 289 -12.00 -11.47 -19.21
C SER A 289 -10.54 -11.10 -18.88
N GLN A 290 -10.07 -9.94 -19.34
CA GLN A 290 -8.73 -9.44 -19.00
C GLN A 290 -8.61 -9.04 -17.52
N LEU A 291 -9.67 -8.47 -16.93
CA LEU A 291 -9.70 -8.18 -15.50
C LEU A 291 -9.64 -9.44 -14.66
N GLU A 292 -10.43 -10.47 -15.00
CA GLU A 292 -10.40 -11.77 -14.31
C GLU A 292 -9.00 -12.42 -14.37
N GLU A 293 -8.33 -12.38 -15.53
CA GLU A 293 -6.96 -12.89 -15.69
C GLU A 293 -5.94 -12.08 -14.87
N ASN A 294 -6.10 -10.77 -14.79
CA ASN A 294 -5.26 -9.89 -13.98
C ASN A 294 -5.48 -10.11 -12.47
N GLU A 295 -6.72 -10.30 -12.03
CA GLU A 295 -7.06 -10.62 -10.63
C GLU A 295 -6.46 -11.97 -10.22
N GLU A 296 -6.53 -12.99 -11.08
CA GLU A 296 -5.89 -14.28 -10.83
C GLU A 296 -4.36 -14.13 -10.72
N THR A 297 -3.75 -13.36 -11.63
CA THR A 297 -2.31 -13.07 -11.60
C THR A 297 -1.90 -12.29 -10.35
N LEU A 298 -2.73 -11.34 -9.89
CA LEU A 298 -2.52 -10.63 -8.63
C LEU A 298 -2.61 -11.57 -7.43
N GLY A 299 -3.62 -12.44 -7.38
CA GLY A 299 -3.75 -13.43 -6.31
C GLY A 299 -2.56 -14.39 -6.23
N GLN A 300 -2.00 -14.79 -7.37
CA GLN A 300 -0.75 -15.57 -7.42
C GLN A 300 0.45 -14.78 -6.88
N LYS A 301 0.56 -13.49 -7.22
CA LYS A 301 1.62 -12.61 -6.72
C LYS A 301 1.50 -12.36 -5.22
N ASP A 302 0.31 -12.13 -4.70
CA ASP A 302 0.06 -11.95 -3.28
C ASP A 302 0.45 -13.20 -2.48
N SER A 303 0.06 -14.39 -2.98
CA SER A 303 0.50 -15.67 -2.41
C SER A 303 2.02 -15.79 -2.40
N LYS A 304 2.71 -15.35 -3.46
CA LYS A 304 4.17 -15.35 -3.53
C LYS A 304 4.80 -14.37 -2.54
N ILE A 305 4.17 -13.21 -2.33
CA ILE A 305 4.62 -12.22 -1.34
C ILE A 305 4.51 -12.81 0.07
N GLU A 306 3.42 -13.49 0.41
CA GLU A 306 3.27 -14.16 1.72
C GLU A 306 4.34 -15.24 1.94
N GLU A 307 4.64 -16.05 0.93
CA GLU A 307 5.74 -17.02 0.99
C GLU A 307 7.09 -16.34 1.25
N LEU A 308 7.38 -15.25 0.53
CA LEU A 308 8.63 -14.49 0.68
C LEU A 308 8.73 -13.81 2.05
N GLN A 309 7.62 -13.29 2.58
CA GLN A 309 7.57 -12.71 3.93
C GLN A 309 7.85 -13.77 4.98
N THR A 310 7.25 -14.96 4.85
CA THR A 310 7.51 -16.09 5.75
C THR A 310 8.98 -16.50 5.70
N ALA A 311 9.57 -16.61 4.50
CA ALA A 311 10.99 -16.93 4.33
C ALA A 311 11.91 -15.85 4.92
N ARG A 312 11.56 -14.56 4.75
CA ARG A 312 12.29 -13.44 5.36
C ARG A 312 12.27 -13.54 6.89
N ASP A 313 11.11 -13.81 7.48
CA ASP A 313 10.97 -13.88 8.94
C ASP A 313 11.76 -15.05 9.52
N ASP A 314 11.77 -16.19 8.82
CA ASP A 314 12.64 -17.33 9.14
C ASP A 314 14.14 -16.97 9.08
N LEU A 315 14.57 -16.24 8.05
CA LEU A 315 15.94 -15.76 7.93
C LEU A 315 16.29 -14.77 9.04
N LEU A 316 15.35 -13.89 9.41
CA LEU A 316 15.54 -12.90 10.47
C LEU A 316 15.66 -13.58 11.84
N ASN A 317 14.86 -14.61 12.09
CA ASN A 317 14.98 -15.47 13.27
C ASN A 317 16.35 -16.18 13.32
N ARG A 318 16.81 -16.73 12.20
CA ARG A 318 18.13 -17.37 12.10
C ARG A 318 19.28 -16.38 12.32
N LEU A 319 19.18 -15.18 11.74
CA LEU A 319 20.17 -14.11 11.94
C LEU A 319 20.23 -13.68 13.41
N THR A 320 19.08 -13.58 14.06
CA THR A 320 18.99 -13.24 15.49
C THR A 320 19.66 -14.32 16.34
N ALA A 321 19.39 -15.60 16.05
CA ALA A 321 20.06 -16.73 16.72
C ALA A 321 21.58 -16.73 16.47
N ALA A 322 22.03 -16.47 15.24
CA ALA A 322 23.44 -16.36 14.91
C ALA A 322 24.12 -15.20 15.65
N ASN A 323 23.46 -14.04 15.77
CA ASN A 323 23.97 -12.92 16.54
C ASN A 323 24.12 -13.24 18.03
N VAL A 324 23.18 -14.01 18.61
CA VAL A 324 23.31 -14.52 19.98
C VAL A 324 24.50 -15.47 20.11
N GLN A 325 24.75 -16.35 19.13
CA GLN A 325 25.94 -17.20 19.15
C GLN A 325 27.24 -16.40 19.01
N ILE A 326 27.26 -15.36 18.17
CA ILE A 326 28.42 -14.48 18.01
C ILE A 326 28.71 -13.70 19.31
N SER A 327 27.68 -13.22 20.02
CA SER A 327 27.87 -12.54 21.30
C SER A 327 28.42 -13.49 22.36
N GLN A 328 27.88 -14.72 22.44
CA GLN A 328 28.41 -15.78 23.30
C GLN A 328 29.87 -16.13 22.95
N GLY A 329 30.20 -16.20 21.66
CA GLY A 329 31.58 -16.44 21.20
C GLY A 329 32.53 -15.29 21.54
N LYS A 330 32.07 -14.03 21.48
CA LYS A 330 32.85 -12.87 21.94
C LYS A 330 33.09 -12.90 23.45
N ASP A 331 32.09 -13.28 24.23
CA ASP A 331 32.25 -13.41 25.69
C ASP A 331 33.19 -14.57 26.05
N ALA A 332 33.12 -15.70 25.33
CA ALA A 332 34.09 -16.80 25.47
C ALA A 332 35.51 -16.35 25.10
N ARG A 333 35.67 -15.55 24.04
CA ARG A 333 36.95 -14.95 23.64
C ARG A 333 37.52 -14.05 24.74
N ARG A 334 36.71 -13.15 25.32
CA ARG A 334 37.15 -12.29 26.42
C ARG A 334 37.62 -13.10 27.63
N ARG A 335 36.88 -14.16 28.00
CA ARG A 335 37.29 -15.07 29.08
C ARG A 335 38.61 -15.77 28.77
N LEU A 336 38.83 -16.16 27.51
CA LEU A 336 40.08 -16.78 27.08
C LEU A 336 41.26 -15.80 27.14
N ASP A 337 41.06 -14.55 26.73
CA ASP A 337 42.05 -13.47 26.83
C ASP A 337 42.39 -13.16 28.30
N GLU A 338 41.40 -13.14 29.20
CA GLU A 338 41.59 -13.01 30.65
C GLU A 338 42.42 -14.17 31.22
N VAL A 339 42.09 -15.41 30.86
CA VAL A 339 42.85 -16.60 31.27
C VAL A 339 44.29 -16.52 30.76
N GLN A 340 44.49 -16.09 29.51
CA GLN A 340 45.83 -15.95 28.93
C GLN A 340 46.67 -14.88 29.64
N HIS A 341 46.06 -13.75 30.01
CA HIS A 341 46.71 -12.72 30.82
C HIS A 341 47.09 -13.23 32.22
N LEU A 342 46.20 -13.96 32.88
CA LEU A 342 46.48 -14.59 34.18
C LEU A 342 47.62 -15.60 34.08
N LEU A 343 47.68 -16.37 32.99
CA LEU A 343 48.73 -17.36 32.76
C LEU A 343 50.09 -16.70 32.51
N GLN A 344 50.14 -15.62 31.72
CA GLN A 344 51.37 -14.81 31.57
C GLN A 344 51.84 -14.20 32.88
N THR A 345 50.91 -13.72 33.72
CA THR A 345 51.22 -13.19 35.06
C THR A 345 51.74 -14.29 35.99
N ALA A 346 51.16 -15.49 35.92
CA ALA A 346 51.62 -16.65 36.66
C ALA A 346 53.02 -17.12 36.18
N GLU A 347 53.30 -17.05 34.88
CA GLU A 347 54.62 -17.37 34.33
C GLU A 347 55.68 -16.33 34.71
N SER A 348 55.35 -15.03 34.68
CA SER A 348 56.29 -13.98 35.12
C SER A 348 56.63 -14.12 36.60
N THR A 349 55.62 -14.34 37.44
CA THR A 349 55.83 -14.58 38.89
C THR A 349 56.60 -15.87 39.16
N ARG A 350 56.42 -16.92 38.35
CA ARG A 350 57.24 -18.15 38.42
C ARG A 350 58.70 -17.88 38.04
N GLN A 351 58.95 -17.07 37.01
CA GLN A 351 60.31 -16.67 36.60
C GLN A 351 60.98 -15.83 37.69
N GLU A 352 60.28 -14.84 38.25
CA GLU A 352 60.76 -14.04 39.37
C GLU A 352 61.10 -14.92 40.59
N LEU A 353 60.25 -15.90 40.93
CA LEU A 353 60.52 -16.84 42.01
C LEU A 353 61.75 -17.72 41.73
N ALA A 354 61.95 -18.12 40.46
CA ALA A 354 63.11 -18.88 40.03
C ALA A 354 64.42 -18.06 40.14
N GLU A 355 64.37 -16.74 39.99
CA GLU A 355 65.52 -15.84 40.20
C GLU A 355 65.78 -15.53 41.68
N VAL A 356 64.75 -15.51 42.52
CA VAL A 356 64.88 -15.29 43.97
C VAL A 356 65.49 -16.50 44.66
N LYS A 357 65.19 -17.72 44.20
CA LYS A 357 65.71 -18.97 44.78
C LYS A 357 67.25 -19.05 44.87
N PRO A 358 68.04 -18.78 43.80
CA PRO A 358 69.50 -18.77 43.89
C PRO A 358 70.03 -17.60 44.74
N LYS A 359 69.36 -16.45 44.74
CA LYS A 359 69.73 -15.30 45.60
C LYS A 359 69.54 -15.63 47.08
N LEU A 360 68.48 -16.35 47.44
CA LEU A 360 68.24 -16.82 48.80
C LEU A 360 69.29 -17.86 49.22
N GLN A 361 69.62 -18.83 48.35
CA GLN A 361 70.68 -19.81 48.60
C GLN A 361 72.05 -19.15 48.79
N GLN A 362 72.37 -18.13 47.98
CA GLN A 362 73.59 -17.35 48.14
C GLN A 362 73.60 -16.55 49.45
N ALA A 363 72.46 -15.96 49.84
CA ALA A 363 72.33 -15.24 51.10
C ALA A 363 72.50 -16.18 52.31
N GLU A 364 71.89 -17.37 52.27
CA GLU A 364 72.06 -18.40 53.31
C GLU A 364 73.52 -18.86 53.43
N GLN A 365 74.22 -19.02 52.29
CA GLN A 365 75.64 -19.37 52.28
C GLN A 365 76.51 -18.25 52.88
N ASN A 366 76.22 -16.99 52.52
CA ASN A 366 76.92 -15.83 53.07
C ASN A 366 76.67 -15.68 54.58
N VAL A 367 75.46 -15.99 55.07
CA VAL A 367 75.14 -16.00 56.49
C VAL A 367 75.97 -17.05 57.23
N LYS A 368 76.06 -18.28 56.72
CA LYS A 368 76.91 -19.32 57.31
C LYS A 368 78.39 -18.91 57.35
N GLU A 369 78.90 -18.28 56.30
CA GLU A 369 80.27 -17.76 56.29
C GLU A 369 80.48 -16.62 57.31
N MET A 370 79.50 -15.73 57.46
CA MET A 370 79.51 -14.66 58.46
C MET A 370 79.48 -15.23 59.89
N GLU A 371 78.64 -16.23 60.17
CA GLU A 371 78.60 -16.93 61.45
C GLU A 371 79.95 -17.58 61.78
N GLN A 372 80.60 -18.19 60.78
CA GLN A 372 81.94 -18.77 60.94
C GLN A 372 83.00 -17.69 61.25
N LYS A 373 82.91 -16.52 60.59
CA LYS A 373 83.79 -15.37 60.85
C LYS A 373 83.57 -14.79 62.25
N ILE A 374 82.31 -14.66 62.67
CA ILE A 374 81.94 -14.20 64.02
C ILE A 374 82.52 -15.14 65.08
N ALA A 375 82.37 -16.46 64.91
CA ALA A 375 82.94 -17.46 65.82
C ALA A 375 84.48 -17.41 65.88
N ASN A 376 85.15 -17.13 64.76
CA ASN A 376 86.60 -16.92 64.72
C ASN A 376 87.01 -15.62 65.44
N LEU A 377 86.27 -14.54 65.25
CA LEU A 377 86.52 -13.26 65.91
C LEU A 377 86.29 -13.32 67.42
N GLN A 378 85.26 -14.01 67.89
CA GLN A 378 85.05 -14.25 69.31
C GLN A 378 86.22 -15.02 69.94
N ARG A 379 86.71 -16.08 69.29
CA ARG A 379 87.91 -16.80 69.76
C ARG A 379 89.16 -15.91 69.80
N ARG A 380 89.32 -14.95 68.89
CA ARG A 380 90.44 -13.99 68.94
C ARG A 380 90.25 -12.98 70.09
N LEU A 381 89.04 -12.48 70.27
CA LEU A 381 88.73 -11.53 71.33
C LEU A 381 88.97 -12.13 72.73
N ASP A 382 88.59 -13.38 72.94
CA ASP A 382 88.82 -14.06 74.23
C ASP A 382 90.31 -14.25 74.51
N ARG A 383 91.11 -14.62 73.50
CA ARG A 383 92.58 -14.68 73.63
C ARG A 383 93.21 -13.33 73.98
N GLU A 384 92.73 -12.24 73.38
CA GLU A 384 93.22 -10.89 73.69
C GLU A 384 92.83 -10.45 75.10
N LYS A 385 91.64 -10.85 75.59
CA LYS A 385 91.24 -10.60 76.99
C LYS A 385 92.16 -11.33 77.97
N ASP A 386 92.52 -12.58 77.68
CA ASP A 386 93.45 -13.35 78.50
C ASP A 386 94.84 -12.70 78.54
N LEU A 387 95.37 -12.29 77.38
CA LEU A 387 96.65 -11.58 77.27
C LEU A 387 96.65 -10.22 77.98
N ASN A 388 95.55 -9.47 77.91
CA ASN A 388 95.40 -8.20 78.62
C ASN A 388 95.31 -8.40 80.14
N GLY A 389 94.67 -9.48 80.59
CA GLY A 389 94.67 -9.90 82.01
C GLY A 389 96.09 -10.16 82.52
N ASP A 390 96.88 -10.92 81.77
CA ASP A 390 98.30 -11.18 82.07
C ASP A 390 99.15 -9.90 82.08
N CYS A 391 98.92 -9.00 81.12
CA CYS A 391 99.64 -7.74 81.02
C CYS A 391 99.32 -6.80 82.20
N SER A 392 98.03 -6.71 82.57
CA SER A 392 97.59 -5.92 83.72
C SER A 392 98.17 -6.46 85.03
N ALA A 393 98.26 -7.78 85.21
CA ALA A 393 98.88 -8.38 86.39
C ALA A 393 100.38 -8.05 86.51
N LYS A 394 101.11 -8.10 85.38
CA LYS A 394 102.53 -7.71 85.32
C LYS A 394 102.74 -6.21 85.62
N LEU A 395 101.82 -5.35 85.17
CA LEU A 395 101.88 -3.92 85.44
C LEU A 395 101.69 -3.61 86.93
N THR A 396 100.74 -4.29 87.60
CA THR A 396 100.52 -4.17 89.05
C THR A 396 101.75 -4.62 89.85
N GLN A 397 102.43 -5.68 89.40
CA GLN A 397 103.68 -6.14 90.01
C GLN A 397 104.83 -5.13 89.85
N ALA A 398 104.97 -4.50 88.68
CA ALA A 398 105.99 -3.49 88.42
C ALA A 398 105.80 -2.22 89.27
N LEU A 399 104.54 -1.79 89.48
CA LEU A 399 104.22 -0.64 90.33
C LEU A 399 104.55 -0.88 91.81
N SER A 400 104.36 -2.09 92.33
CA SER A 400 104.75 -2.46 93.69
C SER A 400 106.27 -2.44 93.92
N ASN A 401 107.06 -2.78 92.91
CA ASN A 401 108.53 -2.76 93.01
C ASN A 401 109.09 -1.32 93.04
N ASN A 402 108.41 -0.39 92.38
CA ASN A 402 108.87 1.00 92.26
C ASN A 402 108.71 1.78 93.59
N SER A 403 107.71 1.46 94.41
CA SER A 403 107.56 2.03 95.76
C SER A 403 108.70 1.65 96.71
N GLY A 404 109.37 0.50 96.51
CA GLY A 404 110.52 0.08 97.31
C GLY A 404 111.80 0.86 97.01
N ILE A 405 111.96 1.34 95.77
CA ILE A 405 113.16 2.08 95.31
C ILE A 405 113.15 3.54 95.81
N LEU A 406 111.97 4.16 95.92
CA LEU A 406 111.81 5.53 96.42
C LEU A 406 112.24 5.71 97.89
N LEU A 407 112.17 4.65 98.71
CA LEU A 407 112.58 4.69 100.12
C LEU A 407 114.11 4.63 100.34
N GLN A 408 114.88 4.12 99.36
CA GLN A 408 116.35 4.08 99.42
C GLN A 408 117.00 5.38 98.94
N LYS A 409 116.35 6.10 98.01
CA LYS A 409 116.86 7.35 97.43
C LYS A 409 117.01 8.48 98.46
N THR A 410 116.05 8.63 99.37
CA THR A 410 116.06 9.69 100.40
C THR A 410 117.19 9.53 101.42
N LYS A 411 117.79 8.34 101.54
CA LYS A 411 118.91 8.07 102.44
C LYS A 411 120.26 8.51 101.87
N LEU A 412 120.46 8.41 100.55
CA LEU A 412 121.72 8.76 99.87
C LEU A 412 121.89 10.27 99.66
N GLU A 413 120.80 11.03 99.57
CA GLU A 413 120.85 12.48 99.35
C GLU A 413 121.40 13.25 100.57
N ALA A 414 121.36 12.68 101.78
CA ALA A 414 121.96 13.25 102.98
C ALA A 414 123.50 13.16 102.99
N GLU A 415 124.08 12.10 102.41
CA GLU A 415 125.53 11.83 102.43
C GLU A 415 126.30 12.67 101.40
N CYS A 416 125.68 13.05 100.28
CA CYS A 416 126.29 13.87 99.22
C CYS A 416 126.43 15.37 99.55
N SER A 417 125.90 15.83 100.68
CA SER A 417 126.07 17.23 101.14
C SER A 417 127.39 17.44 101.90
N GLN A 418 127.98 16.37 102.43
CA GLN A 418 129.21 16.44 103.24
C GLN A 418 130.50 16.44 102.38
N LEU A 419 130.48 15.77 101.22
CA LEU A 419 131.64 15.62 100.31
C LEU A 419 131.91 16.84 99.41
N ARG A 420 130.98 17.79 99.34
CA ARG A 420 131.08 18.96 98.45
C ARG A 420 131.92 20.11 99.01
N GLU A 421 132.20 20.11 100.31
CA GLU A 421 133.00 21.17 100.96
C GLU A 421 134.53 20.89 100.85
N ASP A 422 134.94 19.63 100.76
CA ASP A 422 136.35 19.21 100.70
C ASP A 422 137.00 19.41 99.31
N LEU A 423 136.20 19.48 98.24
CA LEU A 423 136.70 19.57 96.85
C LEU A 423 137.05 21.00 96.41
N ARG A 424 136.87 21.99 97.29
CA ARG A 424 137.10 23.42 97.01
C ARG A 424 138.56 23.86 97.15
N GLN A 425 139.48 23.01 97.64
CA GLN A 425 140.85 23.40 97.99
C GLN A 425 142.00 22.88 97.09
N LEU A 426 141.74 22.11 96.03
CA LEU A 426 142.81 21.58 95.16
C LEU A 426 142.79 22.15 93.73
N ARG A 427 143.12 23.45 93.65
CA ARG A 427 144.02 24.06 92.63
C ARG A 427 145.14 23.06 92.21
N SER A 428 145.72 22.96 91.01
CA SER A 428 146.09 23.96 89.99
C SER A 428 146.86 23.34 88.81
N GLN A 429 146.76 23.99 87.64
CA GLN A 429 147.79 24.26 86.62
C GLN A 429 148.08 23.27 85.47
N GLU A 430 147.48 23.60 84.31
CA GLU A 430 148.12 23.88 83.01
C GLU A 430 149.41 23.13 82.67
N ALA A 431 149.27 22.02 81.93
CA ALA A 431 150.31 21.51 81.01
C ALA A 431 149.79 20.57 79.90
N ILE A 432 148.49 20.21 79.87
CA ILE A 432 147.98 19.17 78.94
C ILE A 432 147.05 19.74 77.85
N ASP A 433 146.61 21.01 77.97
CA ASP A 433 145.57 21.61 77.11
C ASP A 433 145.99 21.93 75.67
N VAL A 434 147.28 21.86 75.32
CA VAL A 434 147.72 22.18 73.94
C VAL A 434 147.74 20.93 73.03
N GLN A 435 147.74 19.71 73.59
CA GLN A 435 147.89 18.48 72.81
C GLN A 435 146.55 17.82 72.43
N GLN A 436 145.46 18.15 73.13
CA GLN A 436 144.11 17.61 72.88
C GLN A 436 143.33 18.42 71.83
N GLN A 437 143.61 19.72 71.70
CA GLN A 437 142.89 20.62 70.78
C GLN A 437 143.06 20.25 69.29
N MET A 438 144.19 19.65 68.90
CA MET A 438 144.41 19.16 67.53
C MET A 438 143.68 17.84 67.23
N LYS A 439 143.35 17.04 68.25
CA LYS A 439 142.74 15.72 68.09
C LYS A 439 141.22 15.82 67.88
N ASP A 440 140.60 16.82 68.48
CA ASP A 440 139.15 17.01 68.45
C ASP A 440 138.67 17.67 67.13
N GLN A 441 139.53 18.42 66.44
CA GLN A 441 139.21 19.01 65.13
C GLN A 441 139.13 17.97 63.99
N TRP A 442 139.84 16.85 64.09
CA TRP A 442 139.76 15.77 63.10
C TRP A 442 138.51 14.88 63.29
N ALA A 443 138.01 14.74 64.52
CA ALA A 443 136.82 13.95 64.82
C ALA A 443 135.51 14.61 64.34
N ALA A 444 135.41 15.94 64.42
CA ALA A 444 134.19 16.67 64.01
C ALA A 444 133.91 16.60 62.50
N VAL A 445 134.95 16.56 61.64
CA VAL A 445 134.80 16.49 60.19
C VAL A 445 134.35 15.10 59.73
N SER A 446 134.76 14.04 60.45
CA SER A 446 134.42 12.65 60.10
C SER A 446 132.95 12.29 60.38
N GLU A 447 132.33 12.82 61.44
CA GLU A 447 130.93 12.52 61.76
C GLU A 447 129.96 13.36 60.91
N ALA A 448 130.32 14.61 60.56
CA ALA A 448 129.52 15.42 59.65
C ALA A 448 129.34 14.79 58.25
N MET A 449 130.33 14.05 57.73
CA MET A 449 130.20 13.32 56.46
C MET A 449 129.38 12.02 56.56
N LYS A 450 129.33 11.36 57.73
CA LYS A 450 128.48 10.17 57.95
C LYS A 450 127.01 10.54 58.05
N GLU A 451 126.69 11.65 58.72
CA GLU A 451 125.33 12.16 58.85
C GLU A 451 124.71 12.44 57.47
N GLN A 452 125.45 13.13 56.57
CA GLN A 452 124.98 13.44 55.22
C GLN A 452 124.75 12.21 54.32
N LEU A 453 125.46 11.10 54.56
CA LEU A 453 125.25 9.84 53.81
C LEU A 453 124.09 9.00 54.35
N SER A 454 123.66 9.24 55.60
CA SER A 454 122.49 8.59 56.21
C SER A 454 121.18 9.28 55.77
N GLU A 455 121.20 10.61 55.65
CA GLU A 455 120.06 11.42 55.22
C GLU A 455 119.71 11.18 53.74
N LYS A 456 120.70 11.00 52.86
CA LYS A 456 120.47 10.63 51.45
C LYS A 456 119.87 9.22 51.27
N ARG A 457 120.22 8.25 52.12
CA ARG A 457 119.65 6.88 52.07
C ARG A 457 118.19 6.84 52.57
N SER A 458 117.85 7.67 53.56
CA SER A 458 116.46 7.90 53.99
C SER A 458 115.60 8.51 52.87
N HIS A 459 116.17 9.43 52.08
CA HIS A 459 115.47 10.04 50.95
C HIS A 459 115.21 9.05 49.79
N GLU A 460 116.12 8.12 49.52
CA GLU A 460 115.91 7.07 48.50
C GLU A 460 114.78 6.09 48.87
N GLU A 461 114.65 5.74 50.16
CA GLU A 461 113.61 4.82 50.64
C GLU A 461 112.21 5.45 50.59
N THR A 462 112.11 6.75 50.88
CA THR A 462 110.84 7.49 50.77
C THR A 462 110.39 7.67 49.31
N VAL A 463 111.33 7.89 48.38
CA VAL A 463 111.03 7.91 46.93
C VAL A 463 110.57 6.54 46.42
N ARG A 464 111.11 5.44 46.95
CA ARG A 464 110.68 4.08 46.62
C ARG A 464 109.26 3.78 47.11
N GLN A 465 108.93 4.18 48.34
CA GLN A 465 107.58 4.04 48.90
C GLN A 465 106.53 4.88 48.14
N LEU A 466 106.89 6.09 47.71
CA LEU A 466 106.04 6.92 46.84
C LEU A 466 105.79 6.27 45.47
N LYS A 467 106.79 5.60 44.88
CA LYS A 467 106.64 4.86 43.62
C LYS A 467 105.70 3.66 43.76
N ASP A 468 105.79 2.93 44.86
CA ASP A 468 104.92 1.76 45.13
C ASP A 468 103.47 2.21 45.45
N SER A 469 103.32 3.37 46.10
CA SER A 469 102.01 3.98 46.38
C SER A 469 101.35 4.50 45.09
N TRP A 470 102.11 5.19 44.24
CA TRP A 470 101.64 5.68 42.94
C TRP A 470 101.24 4.54 41.98
N SER A 471 101.98 3.44 41.97
CA SER A 471 101.64 2.27 41.15
C SER A 471 100.37 1.55 41.64
N SER A 472 100.17 1.48 42.96
CA SER A 472 98.93 0.95 43.55
C SER A 472 97.72 1.84 43.24
N GLU A 473 97.88 3.16 43.31
CA GLU A 473 96.83 4.13 42.98
C GLU A 473 96.49 4.12 41.49
N LYS A 474 97.49 4.00 40.62
CA LYS A 474 97.28 3.81 39.17
C LYS A 474 96.48 2.53 38.87
N GLN A 475 96.78 1.43 39.55
CA GLN A 475 96.07 0.16 39.34
C GLN A 475 94.62 0.23 39.84
N ALA A 476 94.35 0.95 40.93
CA ALA A 476 93.00 1.21 41.42
C ALA A 476 92.18 2.06 40.42
N LEU A 477 92.79 3.10 39.85
CA LEU A 477 92.16 3.94 38.83
C LEU A 477 91.89 3.17 37.52
N GLU A 478 92.78 2.29 37.09
CA GLU A 478 92.53 1.39 35.93
C GLU A 478 91.37 0.42 36.19
N GLY A 479 91.21 -0.05 37.44
CA GLY A 479 90.06 -0.82 37.89
C GLY A 479 88.75 -0.04 37.84
N GLU A 480 88.72 1.21 38.33
CA GLU A 480 87.54 2.07 38.27
C GLU A 480 87.15 2.44 36.82
N ILE A 481 88.14 2.72 35.97
CA ILE A 481 87.90 2.99 34.55
C ILE A 481 87.27 1.77 33.87
N SER A 482 87.77 0.56 34.14
CA SER A 482 87.19 -0.68 33.60
C SER A 482 85.75 -0.92 34.06
N ALA A 483 85.44 -0.62 35.32
CA ALA A 483 84.08 -0.70 35.84
C ALA A 483 83.14 0.32 35.17
N LYS A 484 83.61 1.56 34.95
CA LYS A 484 82.81 2.58 34.25
C LYS A 484 82.60 2.26 32.77
N VAL A 485 83.58 1.68 32.08
CA VAL A 485 83.42 1.21 30.68
C VAL A 485 82.36 0.11 30.60
N SER A 486 82.39 -0.86 31.52
CA SER A 486 81.37 -1.92 31.59
C SER A 486 79.96 -1.37 31.86
N LEU A 487 79.85 -0.29 32.64
CA LEU A 487 78.58 0.39 32.89
C LEU A 487 78.07 1.14 31.65
N ILE A 488 78.98 1.73 30.86
CA ILE A 488 78.64 2.43 29.61
C ILE A 488 78.13 1.41 28.57
N GLU A 489 78.81 0.27 28.40
CA GLU A 489 78.35 -0.79 27.48
C GLU A 489 76.96 -1.32 27.86
N ASN A 490 76.66 -1.46 29.16
CA ASN A 490 75.33 -1.86 29.62
C ASN A 490 74.26 -0.80 29.28
N HIS A 491 74.53 0.48 29.54
CA HIS A 491 73.60 1.56 29.17
C HIS A 491 73.39 1.65 27.64
N GLU A 492 74.41 1.35 26.85
CA GLU A 492 74.33 1.35 25.39
C GLU A 492 73.44 0.20 24.86
N GLN A 493 73.53 -0.98 25.47
CA GLN A 493 72.59 -2.08 25.22
C GLN A 493 71.15 -1.74 25.62
N GLN A 494 70.95 -1.04 26.74
CA GLN A 494 69.62 -0.57 27.16
C GLN A 494 69.03 0.45 26.18
N LEU A 495 69.85 1.38 25.67
CA LEU A 495 69.43 2.35 24.65
C LEU A 495 69.08 1.67 23.32
N GLN A 496 69.84 0.66 22.89
CA GLN A 496 69.47 -0.16 21.73
C GLN A 496 68.14 -0.89 21.92
N THR A 497 67.92 -1.44 23.11
CA THR A 497 66.67 -2.13 23.45
C THR A 497 65.48 -1.15 23.41
N LEU A 498 65.64 0.05 23.97
CA LEU A 498 64.62 1.11 23.91
C LEU A 498 64.37 1.58 22.47
N ARG A 499 65.41 1.74 21.64
CA ARG A 499 65.26 2.06 20.21
C ARG A 499 64.47 1.00 19.47
N SER A 500 64.73 -0.29 19.72
CA SER A 500 63.97 -1.38 19.10
C SER A 500 62.50 -1.36 19.49
N ARG A 501 62.17 -1.03 20.75
CA ARG A 501 60.79 -0.85 21.22
C ARG A 501 60.10 0.34 20.57
N VAL A 502 60.80 1.45 20.35
CA VAL A 502 60.24 2.61 19.63
C VAL A 502 59.93 2.25 18.18
N SER A 503 60.79 1.49 17.48
CA SER A 503 60.48 0.99 16.14
C SER A 503 59.28 0.02 16.10
N THR A 504 58.97 -0.68 17.18
CA THR A 504 57.74 -1.50 17.26
C THR A 504 56.45 -0.70 17.50
N LEU A 505 56.54 0.59 17.84
CA LEU A 505 55.37 1.48 18.03
C LEU A 505 54.96 2.21 16.73
N GLU A 506 55.86 2.32 15.75
CA GLU A 506 55.59 2.90 14.43
C GLU A 506 54.37 2.29 13.70
N PRO A 507 54.20 0.94 13.67
CA PRO A 507 53.06 0.30 13.00
C PRO A 507 51.73 0.60 13.70
N LEU A 508 51.73 0.76 15.03
CA LEU A 508 50.54 1.10 15.79
C LEU A 508 50.07 2.52 15.50
N ARG A 509 51.01 3.44 15.21
CA ARG A 509 50.67 4.79 14.77
C ARG A 509 50.02 4.79 13.39
N GLY A 510 50.53 3.99 12.45
CA GLY A 510 49.89 3.80 11.14
C GLY A 510 48.49 3.18 11.24
N GLN A 511 48.27 2.24 12.17
CA GLN A 511 46.94 1.69 12.44
C GLN A 511 45.98 2.72 13.06
N LEU A 512 46.49 3.59 13.93
CA LEU A 512 45.71 4.68 14.52
C LEU A 512 45.29 5.70 13.47
N ASP A 513 46.20 6.09 12.57
CA ASP A 513 45.90 7.01 11.47
C ASP A 513 44.86 6.42 10.50
N ALA A 514 44.98 5.13 10.16
CA ALA A 514 44.00 4.43 9.34
C ALA A 514 42.62 4.30 10.04
N ALA A 515 42.60 4.08 11.36
CA ALA A 515 41.36 4.08 12.13
C ALA A 515 40.69 5.47 12.16
N ASN A 516 41.50 6.54 12.18
CA ASN A 516 41.01 7.91 12.19
C ASN A 516 40.41 8.32 10.82
N GLU A 517 41.07 7.93 9.71
CA GLU A 517 40.51 8.08 8.36
C GLU A 517 39.20 7.31 8.21
N ASN A 518 39.14 6.06 8.69
CA ASN A 518 37.91 5.28 8.66
C ASN A 518 36.78 5.93 9.47
N THR A 519 37.09 6.51 10.64
CA THR A 519 36.11 7.23 11.46
C THR A 519 35.55 8.45 10.72
N SER A 520 36.40 9.21 10.04
CA SER A 520 35.99 10.37 9.24
C SER A 520 35.10 9.94 8.05
N ARG A 521 35.41 8.79 7.45
CA ARG A 521 34.64 8.21 6.35
C ARG A 521 33.27 7.70 6.81
N PHE A 522 33.20 7.07 7.98
CA PHE A 522 31.93 6.68 8.61
C PHE A 522 31.07 7.89 8.95
N GLN A 523 31.67 8.98 9.42
CA GLN A 523 30.96 10.21 9.74
C GLN A 523 30.33 10.85 8.49
N ALA A 524 31.05 10.89 7.37
CA ALA A 524 30.51 11.35 6.09
C ALA A 524 29.36 10.46 5.58
N LEU A 525 29.47 9.14 5.72
CA LEU A 525 28.38 8.21 5.35
C LEU A 525 27.15 8.39 6.26
N LEU A 526 27.35 8.68 7.53
CA LEU A 526 26.26 8.93 8.48
C LEU A 526 25.51 10.23 8.15
N GLU A 527 26.23 11.31 7.80
CA GLU A 527 25.62 12.57 7.35
C GLU A 527 24.86 12.39 6.03
N GLN A 528 25.41 11.60 5.09
CA GLN A 528 24.72 11.26 3.86
C GLN A 528 23.45 10.44 4.12
N ALA A 529 23.50 9.47 5.03
CA ALA A 529 22.34 8.68 5.41
C ALA A 529 21.26 9.52 6.10
N SER A 530 21.64 10.48 6.95
CA SER A 530 20.67 11.37 7.62
C SER A 530 19.98 12.31 6.61
N SER A 531 20.73 12.84 5.64
CA SER A 531 20.17 13.66 4.56
C SER A 531 19.18 12.85 3.70
N ASN A 532 19.52 11.60 3.37
CA ASN A 532 18.62 10.70 2.65
C ASN A 532 17.36 10.35 3.46
N LEU A 533 17.49 10.16 4.78
CA LEU A 533 16.34 9.92 5.67
C LEU A 533 15.42 11.14 5.70
N GLN A 534 15.96 12.35 5.82
CA GLN A 534 15.19 13.59 5.80
C GLN A 534 14.43 13.78 4.47
N LEU A 535 15.06 13.45 3.33
CA LEU A 535 14.39 13.44 2.03
C LEU A 535 13.29 12.39 1.95
N SER A 536 13.52 11.21 2.54
CA SER A 536 12.52 10.15 2.63
C SER A 536 11.31 10.59 3.44
N GLU A 537 11.52 11.21 4.60
CA GLU A 537 10.45 11.75 5.45
C GLU A 537 9.62 12.82 4.73
N GLN A 538 10.26 13.72 3.97
CA GLN A 538 9.54 14.71 3.15
C GLN A 538 8.67 14.05 2.08
N ARG A 539 9.14 12.99 1.41
CA ARG A 539 8.31 12.25 0.45
C ARG A 539 7.14 11.53 1.11
N VAL A 540 7.33 10.98 2.32
CA VAL A 540 6.25 10.36 3.08
C VAL A 540 5.16 11.39 3.39
N ALA A 541 5.54 12.59 3.83
CA ALA A 541 4.57 13.68 4.05
C ALA A 541 3.80 14.06 2.78
N GLN A 542 4.46 14.09 1.62
CA GLN A 542 3.79 14.32 0.32
C GLN A 542 2.82 13.20 -0.05
N PHE A 543 3.19 11.94 0.22
CA PHE A 543 2.29 10.81 0.00
C PHE A 543 1.08 10.85 0.94
N GLU A 544 1.26 11.20 2.20
CA GLU A 544 0.16 11.38 3.16
C GLU A 544 -0.83 12.46 2.71
N GLU A 545 -0.32 13.58 2.16
CA GLU A 545 -1.16 14.64 1.60
C GLU A 545 -1.95 14.16 0.36
N MET A 546 -1.31 13.43 -0.55
CA MET A 546 -2.00 12.85 -1.71
C MET A 546 -3.05 11.79 -1.31
N VAL A 547 -2.77 10.98 -0.29
CA VAL A 547 -3.73 10.01 0.24
C VAL A 547 -4.93 10.72 0.88
N SER A 548 -4.69 11.78 1.65
CA SER A 548 -5.75 12.64 2.20
C SER A 548 -6.62 13.26 1.10
N GLY A 549 -6.00 13.80 0.05
CA GLY A 549 -6.70 14.34 -1.11
C GLY A 549 -7.52 13.29 -1.86
N SER A 550 -6.97 12.09 -2.03
CA SER A 550 -7.64 10.97 -2.69
C SER A 550 -8.80 10.42 -1.87
N ALA A 551 -8.65 10.31 -0.54
CA ALA A 551 -9.71 9.89 0.36
C ALA A 551 -10.91 10.86 0.33
N LYS A 552 -10.64 12.16 0.28
CA LYS A 552 -11.69 13.17 0.13
C LYS A 552 -12.42 13.03 -1.22
N LYS A 553 -11.68 12.83 -2.30
CA LYS A 553 -12.24 12.63 -3.64
C LYS A 553 -13.08 11.35 -3.72
N LEU A 554 -12.69 10.30 -3.01
CA LEU A 554 -13.45 9.05 -2.90
C LEU A 554 -14.78 9.25 -2.15
N GLU A 555 -14.79 10.00 -1.05
CA GLU A 555 -16.03 10.34 -0.33
C GLU A 555 -16.96 11.20 -1.19
N ASP A 556 -16.43 12.17 -1.94
CA ASP A 556 -17.22 12.97 -2.88
C ASP A 556 -17.87 12.10 -3.98
N LEU A 557 -17.10 11.17 -4.56
CA LEU A 557 -17.61 10.21 -5.55
C LEU A 557 -18.65 9.25 -4.96
N LYS A 558 -18.46 8.80 -3.71
CA LYS A 558 -19.41 7.94 -3.01
C LYS A 558 -20.73 8.66 -2.75
N ALA A 559 -20.68 9.93 -2.37
CA ALA A 559 -21.85 10.78 -2.22
C ALA A 559 -22.57 11.00 -3.56
N GLU A 560 -21.82 11.18 -4.65
CA GLU A 560 -22.39 11.31 -6.00
C GLU A 560 -23.06 10.02 -6.49
N ASN A 561 -22.43 8.87 -6.25
CA ASN A 561 -23.01 7.57 -6.56
C ASN A 561 -24.31 7.33 -5.77
N GLY A 562 -24.37 7.75 -4.50
CA GLY A 562 -25.60 7.73 -3.72
C GLY A 562 -26.72 8.54 -4.36
N ARG A 563 -26.43 9.77 -4.81
CA ARG A 563 -27.40 10.62 -5.53
C ARG A 563 -27.85 10.01 -6.86
N LEU A 564 -26.93 9.40 -7.61
CA LEU A 564 -27.25 8.73 -8.87
C LEU A 564 -28.13 7.50 -8.64
N GLN A 565 -27.88 6.74 -7.59
CA GLN A 565 -28.71 5.60 -7.21
C GLN A 565 -30.13 6.05 -6.84
N GLU A 566 -30.27 7.08 -5.99
CA GLU A 566 -31.58 7.66 -5.64
C GLU A 566 -32.33 8.15 -6.89
N SER A 567 -31.61 8.80 -7.82
CA SER A 567 -32.16 9.23 -9.11
C SER A 567 -32.62 8.04 -9.96
N GLY A 568 -31.81 6.97 -10.04
CA GLY A 568 -32.15 5.73 -10.76
C GLY A 568 -33.37 5.01 -10.17
N GLU A 569 -33.48 4.97 -8.84
CA GLU A 569 -34.64 4.43 -8.13
C GLU A 569 -35.90 5.27 -8.41
N SER A 570 -35.78 6.59 -8.38
CA SER A 570 -36.87 7.53 -8.73
C SER A 570 -37.36 7.34 -10.17
N VAL A 571 -36.44 7.27 -11.14
CA VAL A 571 -36.76 7.01 -12.56
C VAL A 571 -37.42 5.64 -12.72
N SER A 572 -36.92 4.61 -12.04
CA SER A 572 -37.53 3.27 -12.07
C SER A 572 -38.96 3.26 -11.54
N LEU A 573 -39.22 4.05 -10.50
CA LEU A 573 -40.56 4.21 -9.91
C LEU A 573 -41.51 4.94 -10.87
N GLN A 574 -41.02 6.00 -11.54
CA GLN A 574 -41.76 6.68 -12.61
C GLN A 574 -42.04 5.77 -13.80
N LEU A 575 -41.08 4.94 -14.21
CA LEU A 575 -41.24 3.99 -15.32
C LEU A 575 -42.30 2.93 -14.99
N ARG A 576 -42.30 2.42 -13.75
CA ARG A 576 -43.32 1.49 -13.27
C ARG A 576 -44.71 2.13 -13.27
N ALA A 577 -44.82 3.38 -12.85
CA ALA A 577 -46.08 4.13 -12.90
C ALA A 577 -46.57 4.33 -14.35
N SER A 578 -45.66 4.71 -15.25
CA SER A 578 -45.94 4.87 -16.68
C SER A 578 -46.38 3.55 -17.33
N ASN A 579 -45.69 2.44 -17.06
CA ASN A 579 -46.10 1.12 -17.53
C ASN A 579 -47.49 0.74 -17.02
N GLY A 580 -47.80 1.00 -15.75
CA GLY A 580 -49.14 0.77 -15.20
C GLY A 580 -50.22 1.62 -15.89
N THR A 581 -49.90 2.82 -16.36
CA THR A 581 -50.83 3.61 -17.19
C THR A 581 -50.97 3.08 -18.62
N ILE A 582 -49.89 2.59 -19.21
CA ILE A 582 -49.91 1.98 -20.55
C ILE A 582 -50.77 0.72 -20.54
N GLU A 583 -50.59 -0.18 -19.56
CA GLU A 583 -51.40 -1.39 -19.42
C GLU A 583 -52.89 -1.06 -19.28
N ARG A 584 -53.24 -0.01 -18.52
CA ARG A 584 -54.64 0.43 -18.37
C ARG A 584 -55.22 0.96 -19.69
N LEU A 585 -54.48 1.80 -20.41
CA LEU A 585 -54.91 2.30 -21.72
C LEU A 585 -55.06 1.17 -22.73
N GLN A 586 -54.19 0.16 -22.66
CA GLN A 586 -54.25 -1.00 -23.54
C GLN A 586 -55.50 -1.85 -23.26
N GLN A 587 -55.84 -2.07 -21.98
CA GLN A 587 -57.10 -2.71 -21.59
C GLN A 587 -58.34 -1.92 -22.06
N GLU A 588 -58.30 -0.59 -21.99
CA GLU A 588 -59.38 0.26 -22.52
C GLU A 588 -59.50 0.14 -24.05
N CYS A 589 -58.39 0.13 -24.78
CA CYS A 589 -58.39 -0.10 -26.23
C CYS A 589 -58.96 -1.48 -26.60
N ASP A 590 -58.60 -2.53 -25.85
CA ASP A 590 -59.12 -3.88 -26.09
C ASP A 590 -60.64 -3.94 -25.81
N ALA A 591 -61.11 -3.30 -24.75
CA ALA A 591 -62.54 -3.21 -24.43
C ALA A 591 -63.33 -2.45 -25.51
N VAL A 592 -62.77 -1.35 -26.05
CA VAL A 592 -63.38 -0.60 -27.16
C VAL A 592 -63.42 -1.43 -28.45
N ASN A 593 -62.35 -2.19 -28.74
CA ASN A 593 -62.32 -3.07 -29.90
C ASN A 593 -63.33 -4.21 -29.83
N GLU A 594 -63.54 -4.79 -28.64
CA GLU A 594 -64.61 -5.78 -28.41
C GLU A 594 -66.00 -5.16 -28.60
N ALA A 595 -66.24 -3.95 -28.05
CA ALA A 595 -67.50 -3.24 -28.25
C ALA A 595 -67.78 -2.93 -29.72
N LEU A 596 -66.77 -2.49 -30.48
CA LEU A 596 -66.87 -2.24 -31.92
C LEU A 596 -67.12 -3.52 -32.72
N SER A 597 -66.48 -4.64 -32.33
CA SER A 597 -66.69 -5.94 -32.97
C SER A 597 -68.11 -6.46 -32.74
N THR A 598 -68.65 -6.25 -31.53
CA THR A 598 -70.03 -6.60 -31.17
C THR A 598 -71.04 -5.78 -31.97
N LEU A 599 -70.84 -4.46 -32.11
CA LEU A 599 -71.68 -3.58 -32.93
C LEU A 599 -71.65 -3.96 -34.42
N ARG A 600 -70.48 -4.37 -34.92
CA ARG A 600 -70.32 -4.80 -36.32
C ARG A 600 -71.06 -6.12 -36.59
N ALA A 601 -71.06 -7.04 -35.63
CA ALA A 601 -71.81 -8.30 -35.70
C ALA A 601 -73.34 -8.11 -35.63
N GLN A 602 -73.83 -7.00 -35.07
CA GLN A 602 -75.27 -6.67 -34.96
C GLN A 602 -75.85 -5.93 -36.18
N SER A 603 -75.05 -5.63 -37.22
CA SER A 603 -75.53 -4.94 -38.42
C SER A 603 -76.11 -5.93 -39.46
N VAL A 604 -77.36 -5.70 -39.87
CA VAL A 604 -78.05 -6.53 -40.88
C VAL A 604 -77.61 -6.11 -42.30
N ARG A 605 -77.02 -7.03 -43.07
CA ARG A 605 -76.77 -6.81 -44.51
C ARG A 605 -78.05 -7.06 -45.32
N ILE A 606 -78.53 -6.04 -46.02
CA ILE A 606 -79.59 -6.21 -47.03
C ILE A 606 -78.98 -6.98 -48.23
N PRO A 607 -79.53 -8.15 -48.63
CA PRO A 607 -79.02 -8.94 -49.75
C PRO A 607 -79.13 -8.17 -51.08
N GLU A 608 -78.31 -8.51 -52.08
CA GLU A 608 -78.44 -7.98 -53.45
C GLU A 608 -79.40 -8.85 -54.30
N GLY A 609 -80.08 -8.24 -55.28
CA GLY A 609 -81.09 -8.88 -56.15
C GLY A 609 -82.52 -8.38 -55.90
N THR A 610 -83.51 -8.99 -56.56
CA THR A 610 -84.94 -8.60 -56.45
C THR A 610 -85.48 -8.69 -55.03
N ALA A 611 -85.00 -9.66 -54.24
CA ALA A 611 -85.31 -9.73 -52.80
C ALA A 611 -84.74 -8.54 -52.02
N GLY A 612 -83.56 -8.05 -52.40
CA GLY A 612 -82.92 -6.87 -51.82
C GLY A 612 -83.58 -5.55 -52.19
N GLU A 613 -84.18 -5.47 -53.38
CA GLU A 613 -85.00 -4.34 -53.81
C GLU A 613 -86.32 -4.29 -53.02
N LEU A 614 -87.00 -5.43 -52.88
CA LEU A 614 -88.18 -5.56 -52.00
C LEU A 614 -87.83 -5.18 -50.56
N SER A 615 -86.76 -5.73 -49.99
CA SER A 615 -86.32 -5.38 -48.63
C SER A 615 -85.99 -3.89 -48.48
N ARG A 616 -85.46 -3.22 -49.52
CA ARG A 616 -85.25 -1.77 -49.50
C ARG A 616 -86.55 -0.97 -49.53
N VAL A 617 -87.57 -1.42 -50.26
CA VAL A 617 -88.91 -0.81 -50.27
C VAL A 617 -89.56 -0.96 -48.90
N TYR A 618 -89.54 -2.15 -48.31
CA TYR A 618 -90.05 -2.37 -46.94
C TYR A 618 -89.28 -1.57 -45.89
N TYR A 619 -87.95 -1.48 -46.00
CA TYR A 619 -87.13 -0.68 -45.09
C TYR A 619 -87.43 0.82 -45.22
N ARG A 620 -87.62 1.33 -46.45
CA ARG A 620 -88.01 2.73 -46.68
C ARG A 620 -89.41 3.03 -46.16
N ALA A 621 -90.37 2.13 -46.36
CA ALA A 621 -91.71 2.28 -45.80
C ALA A 621 -91.71 2.24 -44.26
N ALA A 622 -90.90 1.38 -43.65
CA ALA A 622 -90.73 1.32 -42.20
C ALA A 622 -90.09 2.61 -41.63
N ASP A 623 -89.10 3.16 -42.33
CA ASP A 623 -88.46 4.43 -41.94
C ASP A 623 -89.45 5.61 -42.05
N GLU A 624 -90.28 5.65 -43.10
CA GLU A 624 -91.32 6.68 -43.26
C GLU A 624 -92.47 6.57 -42.25
N LEU A 625 -92.82 5.36 -41.82
CA LEU A 625 -93.87 5.11 -40.81
C LEU A 625 -93.36 5.23 -39.36
N ARG A 626 -92.04 5.27 -39.13
CA ARG A 626 -91.41 5.24 -37.80
C ARG A 626 -91.94 6.32 -36.83
N ASP A 627 -92.27 7.48 -37.37
CA ASP A 627 -92.70 8.64 -36.57
C ASP A 627 -94.23 8.76 -36.43
N ILE A 628 -95.00 7.79 -36.96
CA ILE A 628 -96.46 7.77 -36.85
C ILE A 628 -96.86 6.76 -35.76
N PRO A 629 -97.45 7.21 -34.65
CA PRO A 629 -97.88 6.31 -33.59
C PRO A 629 -99.09 5.47 -34.06
N ILE A 630 -98.86 4.17 -34.29
CA ILE A 630 -99.87 3.19 -34.69
C ILE A 630 -100.08 2.19 -33.56
N VAL A 631 -101.35 1.90 -33.24
CA VAL A 631 -101.75 0.85 -32.31
C VAL A 631 -102.07 -0.39 -33.10
N LEU A 632 -101.28 -1.45 -32.89
CA LEU A 632 -101.56 -2.77 -33.43
C LEU A 632 -102.65 -3.43 -32.58
N ASP A 633 -103.71 -3.91 -33.22
CA ASP A 633 -104.75 -4.66 -32.52
C ASP A 633 -104.23 -6.06 -32.19
N THR A 634 -104.20 -6.40 -30.90
CA THR A 634 -103.74 -7.71 -30.41
C THR A 634 -104.88 -8.72 -30.33
N ASN A 635 -106.11 -8.32 -30.64
CA ASN A 635 -107.30 -9.17 -30.56
C ASN A 635 -107.60 -9.97 -31.84
N GLY A 636 -106.73 -9.89 -32.87
CA GLY A 636 -106.77 -10.78 -34.04
C GLY A 636 -107.68 -10.35 -35.20
N GLU A 637 -108.24 -9.14 -35.19
CA GLU A 637 -109.07 -8.62 -36.29
C GLU A 637 -108.26 -8.13 -37.51
N LEU A 638 -106.93 -7.95 -37.39
CA LEU A 638 -106.07 -7.53 -38.50
C LEU A 638 -104.65 -8.10 -38.38
N ASP A 639 -104.21 -8.88 -39.38
CA ASP A 639 -102.85 -9.44 -39.39
C ASP A 639 -101.81 -8.36 -39.73
N THR A 640 -100.71 -8.32 -38.97
CA THR A 640 -99.69 -7.24 -39.04
C THR A 640 -98.97 -7.16 -40.40
N PRO A 641 -98.60 -8.27 -41.06
CA PRO A 641 -98.06 -8.25 -42.43
C PRO A 641 -99.08 -7.76 -43.45
N GLN A 642 -100.37 -8.02 -43.23
CA GLN A 642 -101.45 -7.61 -44.13
C GLN A 642 -101.74 -6.11 -43.99
N LEU A 643 -101.72 -5.56 -42.77
CA LEU A 643 -101.72 -4.10 -42.55
C LEU A 643 -100.54 -3.42 -43.24
N ALA A 644 -99.34 -3.99 -43.12
CA ALA A 644 -98.15 -3.44 -43.73
C ALA A 644 -98.24 -3.46 -45.27
N ALA A 645 -98.77 -4.53 -45.87
CA ALA A 645 -98.97 -4.63 -47.30
C ALA A 645 -99.94 -3.53 -47.81
N GLU A 646 -101.07 -3.32 -47.12
CA GLU A 646 -102.04 -2.28 -47.49
C GLU A 646 -101.53 -0.85 -47.24
N LEU A 647 -100.79 -0.61 -46.16
CA LEU A 647 -100.18 0.70 -45.94
C LEU A 647 -99.15 1.00 -47.04
N ILE A 648 -98.35 0.01 -47.46
CA ILE A 648 -97.32 0.18 -48.49
C ILE A 648 -97.92 0.50 -49.86
N THR A 649 -99.04 -0.11 -50.25
CA THR A 649 -99.71 0.21 -51.53
C THR A 649 -100.28 1.63 -51.54
N LEU A 650 -100.58 2.20 -50.38
CA LEU A 650 -101.12 3.55 -50.22
C LEU A 650 -100.03 4.63 -50.03
N ILE A 651 -98.79 4.25 -49.73
CA ILE A 651 -97.65 5.16 -49.44
C ILE A 651 -97.09 5.86 -50.70
N ASP A 652 -97.59 5.54 -51.90
CA ASP A 652 -97.19 6.16 -53.17
C ASP A 652 -97.97 7.46 -53.52
N GLY A 653 -98.93 7.89 -52.69
CA GLY A 653 -99.74 9.10 -52.91
C GLY A 653 -99.04 10.42 -52.54
N TYR A 654 -99.20 11.49 -53.34
CA TYR A 654 -98.64 12.81 -53.00
C TYR A 654 -99.26 13.35 -51.69
N LYS A 655 -98.43 13.66 -50.68
CA LYS A 655 -98.79 14.23 -49.36
C LYS A 655 -99.52 13.31 -48.36
N TRP A 656 -99.52 11.99 -48.56
CA TRP A 656 -100.20 11.05 -47.66
C TRP A 656 -99.79 11.19 -46.18
N LYS A 657 -98.49 11.29 -45.89
CA LYS A 657 -97.95 11.38 -44.51
C LYS A 657 -98.40 12.68 -43.83
N HIS A 658 -98.44 13.78 -44.57
CA HIS A 658 -98.94 15.06 -44.08
C HIS A 658 -100.43 14.97 -43.74
N ASN A 659 -101.23 14.37 -44.62
CA ASN A 659 -102.67 14.24 -44.41
C ASN A 659 -103.01 13.30 -43.24
N LEU A 660 -102.28 12.19 -43.11
CA LEU A 660 -102.43 11.22 -42.03
C LEU A 660 -102.01 11.82 -40.67
N LEU A 661 -100.91 12.57 -40.61
CA LEU A 661 -100.53 13.32 -39.41
C LEU A 661 -101.55 14.41 -39.09
N LYS A 662 -102.03 15.16 -40.09
CA LYS A 662 -103.06 16.19 -39.87
C LYS A 662 -104.38 15.58 -39.38
N PHE A 663 -104.70 14.35 -39.77
CA PHE A 663 -105.83 13.57 -39.26
C PHE A 663 -105.61 13.15 -37.79
N LEU A 664 -104.44 12.61 -37.48
CA LEU A 664 -104.01 12.26 -36.12
C LEU A 664 -104.10 13.45 -35.14
N HIS A 665 -103.63 14.63 -35.56
CA HIS A 665 -103.63 15.84 -34.75
C HIS A 665 -105.03 16.45 -34.59
N SER A 666 -105.94 16.25 -35.56
CA SER A 666 -107.32 16.77 -35.46
C SER A 666 -108.23 15.96 -34.52
N ARG A 667 -107.80 14.78 -34.07
CA ARG A 667 -108.53 13.91 -33.13
C ARG A 667 -110.02 13.73 -33.48
N PRO A 668 -110.36 13.38 -34.73
CA PRO A 668 -111.75 13.17 -35.10
C PRO A 668 -112.31 11.94 -34.37
N GLU A 669 -113.56 12.04 -33.93
CA GLU A 669 -114.28 10.93 -33.32
C GLU A 669 -114.98 10.10 -34.41
N GLY A 670 -114.79 8.78 -34.39
CA GLY A 670 -115.40 7.85 -35.35
C GLY A 670 -114.37 7.04 -36.14
N TRP A 671 -114.87 6.15 -37.01
CA TRP A 671 -114.07 5.44 -38.00
C TRP A 671 -114.13 6.18 -39.32
N PHE A 672 -113.01 6.28 -40.02
CA PHE A 672 -112.88 6.99 -41.30
C PHE A 672 -112.18 6.09 -42.32
N CYS A 673 -112.52 6.20 -43.60
CA CYS A 673 -111.80 5.45 -44.64
C CYS A 673 -110.37 5.99 -44.77
N LEU A 674 -109.37 5.12 -44.66
CA LEU A 674 -107.94 5.52 -44.72
C LEU A 674 -107.61 6.19 -46.04
N GLN A 675 -108.11 5.68 -47.15
CA GLN A 675 -107.80 6.23 -48.47
C GLN A 675 -108.31 7.67 -48.61
N GLN A 676 -109.52 7.94 -48.11
CA GLN A 676 -110.07 9.31 -48.06
C GLN A 676 -109.27 10.23 -47.14
N VAL A 677 -108.86 9.71 -45.98
CA VAL A 677 -107.99 10.44 -45.05
C VAL A 677 -106.65 10.80 -45.69
N MET A 678 -106.07 9.89 -46.47
CA MET A 678 -104.81 10.11 -47.20
C MET A 678 -104.96 11.08 -48.36
N ASP A 679 -106.13 11.12 -49.00
CA ASP A 679 -106.48 12.10 -50.05
C ASP A 679 -106.88 13.48 -49.48
N GLY A 680 -107.07 13.59 -48.16
CA GLY A 680 -107.33 14.83 -47.44
C GLY A 680 -108.80 15.15 -47.19
N ASP A 681 -109.70 14.21 -47.51
CA ASP A 681 -111.15 14.34 -47.35
C ASP A 681 -111.57 13.88 -45.93
N ARG A 682 -112.50 14.61 -45.29
CA ARG A 682 -112.82 14.42 -43.84
C ARG A 682 -114.30 14.30 -43.51
N ASP A 683 -115.18 14.45 -44.49
CA ASP A 683 -116.58 14.74 -44.22
C ASP A 683 -117.48 13.50 -44.08
N LEU A 684 -116.92 12.28 -44.21
CA LEU A 684 -117.70 11.03 -44.19
C LEU A 684 -117.20 10.08 -43.08
N MET A 685 -117.96 9.97 -41.99
CA MET A 685 -117.77 8.91 -41.00
C MET A 685 -118.22 7.56 -41.58
N ALA A 686 -117.41 6.52 -41.40
CA ALA A 686 -117.81 5.15 -41.60
C ALA A 686 -118.74 4.73 -40.45
N ASN A 687 -120.04 4.67 -40.72
CA ASN A 687 -121.03 4.19 -39.74
C ASN A 687 -120.84 2.69 -39.49
N GLY A 688 -120.38 2.33 -38.29
CA GLY A 688 -120.19 0.94 -37.90
C GLY A 688 -119.06 0.21 -38.64
N GLY A 689 -118.10 0.96 -39.21
CA GLY A 689 -116.95 0.37 -39.91
C GLY A 689 -117.21 0.01 -41.37
N LYS A 690 -118.34 0.39 -41.99
CA LYS A 690 -118.56 0.26 -43.44
C LYS A 690 -118.37 1.61 -44.14
N CYS A 691 -117.53 1.65 -45.17
CA CYS A 691 -117.41 2.83 -46.05
C CYS A 691 -118.51 2.81 -47.10
N GLN A 692 -119.09 3.97 -47.41
CA GLN A 692 -120.15 4.08 -48.43
C GLN A 692 -119.62 4.12 -49.87
N ASN A 693 -118.31 4.34 -50.06
CA ASN A 693 -117.68 4.59 -51.36
C ASN A 693 -116.71 3.49 -51.83
N HIS A 694 -116.25 2.63 -50.93
CA HIS A 694 -115.26 1.60 -51.22
C HIS A 694 -115.68 0.29 -50.53
N ASP A 695 -115.80 -0.79 -51.31
CA ASP A 695 -115.89 -2.15 -50.80
C ASP A 695 -114.49 -2.59 -50.32
N ASP A 696 -114.39 -3.29 -49.19
CA ASP A 696 -113.13 -3.80 -48.59
C ASP A 696 -112.06 -2.74 -48.24
N CYS A 697 -112.46 -1.57 -47.73
CA CYS A 697 -111.49 -0.51 -47.39
C CYS A 697 -110.95 -0.59 -45.95
N LEU A 698 -109.71 -0.14 -45.75
CA LEU A 698 -109.12 0.00 -44.42
C LEU A 698 -109.70 1.23 -43.72
N SER A 699 -110.33 1.04 -42.57
CA SER A 699 -110.85 2.10 -41.72
C SER A 699 -109.83 2.49 -40.65
N VAL A 700 -109.63 3.78 -40.43
CA VAL A 700 -108.71 4.37 -39.45
C VAL A 700 -109.47 5.21 -38.43
N LYS A 701 -109.05 5.12 -37.17
CA LYS A 701 -109.56 5.94 -36.06
C LYS A 701 -108.41 6.46 -35.22
N VAL A 702 -108.55 7.67 -34.68
CA VAL A 702 -107.63 8.18 -33.66
C VAL A 702 -108.05 7.67 -32.29
N VAL A 703 -107.14 6.99 -31.62
CA VAL A 703 -107.26 6.53 -30.24
C VAL A 703 -106.23 7.25 -29.36
N LEU A 704 -106.45 7.26 -28.04
CA LEU A 704 -105.55 7.91 -27.08
C LEU A 704 -105.00 6.88 -26.08
N PRO A 705 -104.11 5.95 -26.49
CA PRO A 705 -103.44 5.07 -25.54
C PRO A 705 -102.51 5.93 -24.68
N HIS A 706 -102.70 5.91 -23.36
CA HIS A 706 -101.84 6.61 -22.40
C HIS A 706 -101.70 8.13 -22.61
N GLY A 707 -102.68 8.77 -23.27
CA GLY A 707 -102.73 10.24 -23.44
C GLY A 707 -102.09 10.79 -24.72
N SER A 708 -101.49 9.94 -25.57
CA SER A 708 -100.93 10.33 -26.88
C SER A 708 -101.86 9.90 -28.01
N SER A 709 -102.09 10.77 -29.00
CA SER A 709 -102.89 10.41 -30.18
C SER A 709 -102.15 9.31 -30.95
N ALA A 710 -102.83 8.19 -31.23
CA ALA A 710 -102.33 7.10 -32.05
C ALA A 710 -103.41 6.62 -33.03
N LEU A 711 -103.02 6.00 -34.14
CA LEU A 711 -103.94 5.47 -35.14
C LEU A 711 -104.25 4.01 -34.86
N LYS A 712 -105.54 3.65 -34.86
CA LYS A 712 -106.02 2.26 -34.87
C LYS A 712 -106.66 1.97 -36.24
N PHE A 713 -106.41 0.79 -36.78
CA PHE A 713 -106.93 0.34 -38.08
C PHE A 713 -107.82 -0.89 -37.94
N ILE A 714 -108.86 -1.00 -38.76
CA ILE A 714 -109.69 -2.20 -38.96
C ILE A 714 -110.02 -2.36 -40.45
N PHE A 715 -110.29 -3.58 -40.91
CA PHE A 715 -110.91 -3.79 -42.21
C PHE A 715 -112.41 -3.55 -42.10
N SER A 716 -112.96 -2.94 -43.13
CA SER A 716 -114.41 -2.77 -43.28
C SER A 716 -114.95 -4.02 -43.97
N ASP A 717 -115.59 -4.93 -43.23
CA ASP A 717 -116.39 -6.02 -43.81
C ASP A 717 -117.68 -5.49 -44.48
#